data_AF-A0A917T7U1-F1
#
_entry.id   AF-A0A917T7U1-F1
#
_cell.length_a   1.000
_cell.length_b   1.000
_cell.length_c   1.000
_cell.angle_alpha   90.00
_cell.angle_beta   90.00
_cell.angle_gamma   90.00
#
_symmetry.space_group_name_H-M   'P 1'
#
loop_
_entity.id
_entity.type
_entity.pdbx_description
1 polymer ?
#
loop_
_entity_poly.entity_id
_entity_poly.type
_entity_poly.pdbx_seq_one_letter_code
_entity_poly.pdbx_strand_id
1 'polypeptide(L)'
;MSVTRHAARSDQDDAEDLRDGVDVLAGRDLLHPRPLDGPVTVDLGGVDGEPVRGLAPLSRLDGRPPSTTDMDAAKIFAGPADPADRPRWRRRLARWRDEAAARVPPGGIPGPEPQPWAARCRTVFVAWLWDDRLYDWDLDRWEPERLLDHLDREFGGVDAVVLWHAYPVIGLDERNQFDFYDVPGLPEVVDRLHRRGVRVFLDYNPWDTATRRPPAGDAAAVRDTLDRLRADGLFLDTLREAAVELVATVGTHRVLESESRISVPAMRTHQLSWAQWFADSRVPGVLRAHWLDRRHVQHHTRRWNRDHSDELQSAWLNGCGVLLWDNVFGSWVGWNERDRAGHRRMRHVHRWFGDLLENGDWTPLVDLGPAADAAGIYASRFADAGRRLYLLVNRTGTDATVDLPEPAVDLFATGAPAGPAGRVTVPARGLGAALAGPPPAGAVPGPETAPAAGTAFPERPLRRLGSPAPRVPSTGRAGPAAGADRAVPDHGAAAAGRAVPATAGRAVPLPAGEHPLVLRFRRRETGMFSGAWWVDAWKPLAPDLHAVMEQDCVVTVPAGGTRVRTAPVTRGEYLEFLRDTGYRPAVPYRFLAPDGAAADGAASGAPAVGDADAGAPVTFVDAADAAAWCAWAGGRLPTAGEWVLAASGTGAAAPGVWLRTADRYQEGPTRWTVLVGGTDRPREGSGWYFDSGPQPPGWIAKALDQGRGVGRSATVGFTVAWGPEPETRLGPERIVAPGRPIDY
;
A
#
# COMPACT_ATOMS: atom_id res chain seq x y z
N MET A 1 28.00 20.19 27.49
CA MET A 1 26.55 20.47 27.32
C MET A 1 26.34 21.43 26.14
N SER A 2 26.13 20.96 24.91
CA SER A 2 25.58 21.76 23.78
C SER A 2 25.40 20.90 22.51
N VAL A 3 24.59 19.84 22.57
CA VAL A 3 24.34 18.94 21.41
C VAL A 3 22.83 18.81 21.12
N THR A 4 21.98 18.95 22.14
CA THR A 4 20.51 18.79 22.10
C THR A 4 19.72 19.91 21.37
N ARG A 5 20.35 20.72 20.50
CA ARG A 5 19.70 21.86 19.80
C ARG A 5 19.66 21.73 18.26
N HIS A 6 19.85 20.54 17.70
CA HIS A 6 19.62 20.28 16.27
C HIS A 6 18.55 19.24 15.96
N ALA A 7 18.34 18.21 16.81
CA ALA A 7 17.20 17.31 16.67
C ALA A 7 15.86 18.07 16.78
N ALA A 8 15.68 18.88 17.83
CA ALA A 8 14.47 19.69 18.05
C ALA A 8 14.26 20.85 17.04
N ARG A 9 14.85 20.79 15.84
CA ARG A 9 14.54 21.66 14.69
C ARG A 9 14.05 20.88 13.47
N SER A 10 14.52 19.66 13.20
CA SER A 10 13.86 18.80 12.20
C SER A 10 12.40 18.56 12.60
N ASP A 11 12.19 18.21 13.88
CA ASP A 11 10.88 17.95 14.48
C ASP A 11 9.96 19.19 14.46
N GLN A 12 10.51 20.38 14.19
CA GLN A 12 9.78 21.63 14.12
C GLN A 12 9.41 21.98 12.66
N ASP A 13 10.33 21.81 11.70
CA ASP A 13 10.05 21.96 10.27
C ASP A 13 9.08 20.87 9.75
N ASP A 14 9.27 19.61 10.18
CA ASP A 14 8.36 18.50 9.86
C ASP A 14 6.97 18.69 10.50
N ALA A 15 6.90 19.45 11.60
CA ALA A 15 5.62 19.86 12.19
C ALA A 15 5.01 21.08 11.49
N GLU A 16 5.78 22.04 10.95
CA GLU A 16 5.23 23.19 10.20
C GLU A 16 4.52 22.76 8.92
N ASP A 17 5.08 21.76 8.20
CA ASP A 17 4.49 21.14 7.00
C ASP A 17 3.10 20.50 7.23
N LEU A 18 2.74 20.29 8.50
CA LEU A 18 1.45 19.78 8.99
C LEU A 18 0.63 20.86 9.75
N ARG A 19 1.27 21.78 10.48
CA ARG A 19 0.64 22.83 11.30
C ARG A 19 0.10 24.02 10.51
N ASP A 20 0.66 24.31 9.34
CA ASP A 20 0.07 25.25 8.37
C ASP A 20 -1.34 24.79 7.90
N GLY A 21 -1.77 23.58 8.28
CA GLY A 21 -3.12 23.09 8.07
C GLY A 21 -4.19 23.57 9.06
N VAL A 22 -3.88 24.28 10.15
CA VAL A 22 -4.86 24.51 11.24
C VAL A 22 -5.96 25.53 10.90
N ASP A 23 -5.65 26.60 10.16
CA ASP A 23 -6.57 27.76 9.98
C ASP A 23 -7.52 27.70 8.77
N VAL A 24 -7.56 26.59 8.01
CA VAL A 24 -8.48 26.42 6.86
C VAL A 24 -9.25 25.10 6.95
N LEU A 25 -10.38 25.16 7.67
CA LEU A 25 -11.30 24.03 7.92
C LEU A 25 -12.62 24.09 7.13
N ALA A 26 -12.67 24.89 6.05
CA ALA A 26 -13.74 24.84 5.05
C ALA A 26 -13.18 25.09 3.65
N GLY A 27 -13.63 24.32 2.65
CA GLY A 27 -13.32 24.58 1.23
C GLY A 27 -11.95 24.12 0.73
N ARG A 28 -11.38 23.02 1.27
CA ARG A 28 -10.17 22.41 0.67
C ARG A 28 -10.53 21.67 -0.61
N ASP A 29 -9.74 21.91 -1.65
CA ASP A 29 -9.78 21.13 -2.89
C ASP A 29 -8.99 19.83 -2.69
N LEU A 30 -9.68 18.68 -2.79
CA LEU A 30 -9.06 17.35 -2.65
C LEU A 30 -8.45 16.83 -3.97
N LEU A 31 -8.64 17.51 -5.10
CA LEU A 31 -8.20 17.08 -6.43
C LEU A 31 -6.88 17.75 -6.86
N HIS A 32 -6.50 18.85 -6.21
CA HIS A 32 -5.35 19.68 -6.58
C HIS A 32 -4.26 19.73 -5.49
N PRO A 33 -2.97 19.91 -5.87
CA PRO A 33 -1.86 20.02 -4.93
C PRO A 33 -1.94 21.28 -4.07
N ARG A 34 -1.44 21.20 -2.83
CA ARG A 34 -1.07 22.38 -2.03
C ARG A 34 0.09 23.12 -2.75
N PRO A 35 0.25 24.44 -2.59
CA PRO A 35 1.38 25.18 -3.20
C PRO A 35 2.77 24.59 -2.89
N LEU A 36 2.96 24.07 -1.68
CA LEU A 36 4.21 23.43 -1.23
C LEU A 36 4.41 22.01 -1.79
N ASP A 37 3.36 21.38 -2.35
CA ASP A 37 3.44 20.14 -3.12
C ASP A 37 3.67 20.39 -4.63
N GLY A 38 3.70 21.67 -5.03
CA GLY A 38 4.02 22.15 -6.38
C GLY A 38 5.49 21.97 -6.81
N PRO A 39 5.78 22.12 -8.12
CA PRO A 39 7.14 22.15 -8.63
C PRO A 39 7.80 23.51 -8.36
N VAL A 40 9.11 23.50 -8.11
CA VAL A 40 9.89 24.71 -7.82
C VAL A 40 10.36 25.38 -9.11
N THR A 41 9.89 26.62 -9.34
CA THR A 41 10.42 27.49 -10.40
C THR A 41 11.88 27.84 -10.12
N VAL A 42 12.76 27.55 -11.07
CA VAL A 42 14.19 27.86 -10.98
C VAL A 42 14.43 29.28 -11.47
N ASP A 43 14.85 30.18 -10.57
CA ASP A 43 15.31 31.51 -10.98
C ASP A 43 16.58 31.40 -11.86
N LEU A 44 16.53 32.08 -13.00
CA LEU A 44 17.60 32.16 -13.98
C LEU A 44 18.38 33.49 -13.87
N GLY A 45 17.78 34.50 -13.22
CA GLY A 45 18.27 35.87 -13.03
C GLY A 45 17.96 36.81 -14.19
N GLY A 46 17.73 38.09 -13.88
CA GLY A 46 17.56 39.16 -14.85
C GLY A 46 17.57 40.51 -14.13
N VAL A 47 17.93 41.59 -14.83
CA VAL A 47 17.80 42.95 -14.26
C VAL A 47 16.35 43.42 -14.38
N ASP A 48 15.67 43.03 -15.47
CA ASP A 48 14.27 43.35 -15.75
C ASP A 48 13.54 42.06 -16.17
N GLY A 49 12.65 41.55 -15.31
CA GLY A 49 11.91 40.31 -15.56
C GLY A 49 10.81 40.08 -14.52
N GLU A 50 9.56 40.37 -14.89
CA GLU A 50 8.37 40.11 -14.07
C GLU A 50 8.24 38.61 -13.70
N PRO A 51 7.82 38.27 -12.46
CA PRO A 51 7.58 36.89 -12.08
C PRO A 51 6.41 36.28 -12.87
N VAL A 52 6.56 35.04 -13.32
CA VAL A 52 5.50 34.29 -14.00
C VAL A 52 4.30 34.11 -13.06
N ARG A 53 3.19 34.77 -13.40
CA ARG A 53 1.98 34.78 -12.57
C ARG A 53 1.40 33.36 -12.39
N GLY A 54 1.16 32.96 -11.14
CA GLY A 54 0.35 31.79 -10.80
C GLY A 54 1.04 30.71 -9.97
N LEU A 55 2.37 30.78 -9.76
CA LEU A 55 3.12 29.88 -8.88
C LEU A 55 3.90 30.69 -7.85
N ALA A 56 4.10 30.14 -6.65
CA ALA A 56 4.88 30.78 -5.60
C ALA A 56 6.36 30.87 -6.02
N PRO A 57 6.95 32.07 -6.19
CA PRO A 57 8.37 32.20 -6.41
C PRO A 57 9.14 31.86 -5.11
N LEU A 58 10.39 31.41 -5.24
CA LEU A 58 11.35 31.40 -4.12
C LEU A 58 11.85 32.82 -3.81
N SER A 59 10.92 33.77 -3.65
CA SER A 59 11.20 35.10 -3.14
C SER A 59 11.34 35.03 -1.62
N ARG A 60 12.58 35.09 -1.12
CA ARG A 60 12.82 35.29 0.30
C ARG A 60 12.23 36.63 0.75
N LEU A 61 11.67 36.65 1.95
CA LEU A 61 11.25 37.86 2.64
C LEU A 61 12.43 38.81 2.99
N ASP A 62 13.68 38.39 2.77
CA ASP A 62 14.91 39.17 3.03
C ASP A 62 15.43 39.97 1.82
N GLY A 63 14.80 39.85 0.65
CA GLY A 63 15.17 40.58 -0.57
C GLY A 63 16.51 40.20 -1.20
N ARG A 64 17.14 39.08 -0.79
CA ARG A 64 18.39 38.58 -1.40
C ARG A 64 18.11 37.76 -2.67
N PRO A 65 19.02 37.79 -3.67
CA PRO A 65 18.90 36.92 -4.84
C PRO A 65 18.98 35.44 -4.42
N PRO A 66 18.16 34.55 -5.02
CA PRO A 66 18.04 33.17 -4.57
C PRO A 66 19.34 32.38 -4.76
N SER A 67 19.79 31.80 -3.65
CA SER A 67 20.96 30.95 -3.58
C SER A 67 20.67 29.55 -4.12
N THR A 68 21.72 28.77 -4.37
CA THR A 68 21.60 27.35 -4.69
C THR A 68 21.15 26.51 -3.48
N THR A 69 21.22 27.04 -2.25
CA THR A 69 20.64 26.38 -1.08
C THR A 69 19.10 26.43 -1.08
N ASP A 70 18.49 27.49 -1.62
CA ASP A 70 17.02 27.59 -1.72
C ASP A 70 16.43 26.53 -2.67
N MET A 71 17.25 26.02 -3.59
CA MET A 71 16.91 24.92 -4.49
C MET A 71 16.96 23.53 -3.81
N ASP A 72 17.51 23.40 -2.60
CA ASP A 72 17.55 22.12 -1.85
C ASP A 72 16.16 21.73 -1.29
N ALA A 73 15.24 22.70 -1.21
CA ALA A 73 13.83 22.48 -0.88
C ALA A 73 13.03 21.85 -2.04
N ALA A 74 13.58 21.77 -3.26
CA ALA A 74 12.83 21.30 -4.42
C ALA A 74 12.46 19.81 -4.34
N LYS A 75 11.23 19.52 -4.77
CA LYS A 75 10.72 18.20 -5.11
C LYS A 75 11.06 17.92 -6.59
N ILE A 76 10.46 18.71 -7.47
CA ILE A 76 10.74 18.82 -8.90
C ILE A 76 11.23 20.25 -9.19
N PHE A 77 12.24 20.40 -10.05
CA PHE A 77 12.60 21.67 -10.70
C PHE A 77 11.72 21.86 -11.93
N ALA A 78 10.87 22.89 -11.94
CA ALA A 78 9.95 23.16 -13.03
C ALA A 78 10.69 23.43 -14.34
N GLY A 79 10.21 22.85 -15.45
CA GLY A 79 10.72 23.12 -16.80
C GLY A 79 10.34 24.55 -17.25
N PRO A 80 11.25 25.31 -17.89
CA PRO A 80 10.94 26.67 -18.35
C PRO A 80 9.91 26.64 -19.48
N ALA A 81 8.97 27.58 -19.43
CA ALA A 81 7.90 27.70 -20.42
C ALA A 81 8.41 28.14 -21.80
N ASP A 82 9.47 28.97 -21.84
CA ASP A 82 10.16 29.36 -23.08
C ASP A 82 11.26 28.33 -23.42
N PRO A 83 11.25 27.73 -24.63
CA PRO A 83 12.34 26.88 -25.12
C PRO A 83 13.72 27.55 -25.08
N ALA A 84 13.82 28.86 -25.30
CA ALA A 84 15.08 29.61 -25.32
C ALA A 84 15.79 29.64 -23.96
N ASP A 85 15.07 29.51 -22.85
CA ASP A 85 15.65 29.45 -21.51
C ASP A 85 16.20 28.07 -21.13
N ARG A 86 15.83 27.00 -21.83
CA ARG A 86 16.27 25.62 -21.52
C ARG A 86 17.79 25.45 -21.39
N PRO A 87 18.65 26.04 -22.25
CA PRO A 87 20.11 25.97 -22.09
C PRO A 87 20.61 26.71 -20.84
N ARG A 88 19.93 27.78 -20.44
CA ARG A 88 20.27 28.58 -19.24
C ARG A 88 19.85 27.85 -17.97
N TRP A 89 18.63 27.33 -17.95
CA TRP A 89 18.07 26.48 -16.91
C TRP A 89 18.94 25.24 -16.66
N ARG A 90 19.32 24.50 -17.70
CA ARG A 90 20.27 23.37 -17.58
C ARG A 90 21.60 23.76 -16.94
N ARG A 91 22.17 24.93 -17.28
CA ARG A 91 23.40 25.44 -16.61
C ARG A 91 23.18 25.78 -15.14
N ARG A 92 22.02 26.33 -14.77
CA ARG A 92 21.66 26.60 -13.36
C ARG A 92 21.47 25.29 -12.57
N LEU A 93 20.84 24.27 -13.16
CA LEU A 93 20.72 22.94 -12.55
C LEU A 93 22.08 22.23 -12.39
N ALA A 94 22.95 22.27 -13.40
CA ALA A 94 24.30 21.71 -13.31
C ALA A 94 25.11 22.39 -12.19
N ARG A 95 25.10 23.74 -12.16
CA ARG A 95 25.74 24.50 -11.08
C ARG A 95 25.16 24.16 -9.70
N TRP A 96 23.84 24.00 -9.57
CA TRP A 96 23.21 23.57 -8.31
C TRP A 96 23.73 22.21 -7.86
N ARG A 97 23.75 21.20 -8.77
CA ARG A 97 24.24 19.85 -8.49
C ARG A 97 25.69 19.89 -8.01
N ASP A 98 26.56 20.59 -8.73
CA ASP A 98 28.00 20.61 -8.45
C ASP A 98 28.28 21.29 -7.10
N GLU A 99 27.58 22.39 -6.80
CA GLU A 99 27.64 23.04 -5.48
C GLU A 99 26.98 22.21 -4.36
N ALA A 100 25.93 21.44 -4.64
CA ALA A 100 25.25 20.58 -3.67
C ALA A 100 26.08 19.36 -3.29
N ALA A 101 26.70 18.70 -4.28
CA ALA A 101 27.66 17.63 -4.06
C ALA A 101 28.86 18.11 -3.21
N ALA A 102 29.38 19.32 -3.50
CA ALA A 102 30.46 19.93 -2.72
C ALA A 102 30.07 20.33 -1.29
N ARG A 103 28.78 20.51 -0.98
CA ARG A 103 28.30 20.78 0.40
C ARG A 103 28.33 19.56 1.31
N VAL A 104 28.36 18.33 0.78
CA VAL A 104 28.31 17.10 1.59
C VAL A 104 29.72 16.62 1.94
N PRO A 105 30.14 16.62 3.22
CA PRO A 105 31.54 16.35 3.57
C PRO A 105 32.01 14.94 3.17
N PRO A 106 33.21 14.79 2.59
CA PRO A 106 33.81 13.48 2.36
C PRO A 106 34.17 12.83 3.71
N GLY A 107 33.38 11.83 4.12
CA GLY A 107 33.67 10.99 5.28
C GLY A 107 32.57 10.90 6.35
N GLY A 108 31.43 11.59 6.20
CA GLY A 108 30.36 11.59 7.22
C GLY A 108 29.89 10.19 7.66
N ILE A 109 29.64 9.31 6.69
CA ILE A 109 29.68 7.84 6.85
C ILE A 109 30.37 7.26 5.61
N PRO A 110 31.34 6.33 5.75
CA PRO A 110 31.85 5.54 4.64
C PRO A 110 30.89 4.38 4.34
N GLY A 111 30.10 4.51 3.27
CA GLY A 111 29.51 3.34 2.64
C GLY A 111 30.56 2.60 1.81
N PRO A 112 30.56 1.26 1.77
CA PRO A 112 31.03 0.54 0.59
C PRO A 112 30.19 0.93 -0.65
N GLU A 113 30.58 0.45 -1.82
CA GLU A 113 29.80 0.58 -3.06
C GLU A 113 28.31 0.30 -2.80
N PRO A 114 27.38 1.24 -3.13
CA PRO A 114 25.96 1.01 -2.91
C PRO A 114 25.51 -0.18 -3.74
N GLN A 115 24.58 -0.99 -3.20
CA GLN A 115 24.05 -2.19 -3.83
C GLN A 115 23.73 -1.94 -5.33
N PRO A 116 24.49 -2.49 -6.30
CA PRO A 116 24.40 -2.03 -7.70
C PRO A 116 23.06 -2.29 -8.39
N TRP A 117 22.22 -3.15 -7.81
CA TRP A 117 20.85 -3.35 -8.28
C TRP A 117 19.92 -2.17 -7.94
N ALA A 118 20.23 -1.36 -6.91
CA ALA A 118 19.37 -0.25 -6.47
C ALA A 118 19.23 0.82 -7.56
N ALA A 119 20.35 1.21 -8.21
CA ALA A 119 20.35 2.15 -9.35
C ALA A 119 19.55 1.66 -10.58
N ARG A 120 19.13 0.38 -10.57
CA ARG A 120 18.34 -0.27 -11.62
C ARG A 120 16.99 -0.79 -11.13
N CYS A 121 16.68 -0.61 -9.84
CA CYS A 121 15.34 -0.78 -9.30
C CYS A 121 14.51 0.42 -9.79
N ARG A 122 13.70 0.21 -10.82
CA ARG A 122 12.82 1.22 -11.43
C ARG A 122 11.33 0.86 -11.25
N THR A 123 11.02 -0.32 -10.73
CA THR A 123 9.64 -0.73 -10.42
C THR A 123 9.60 -1.54 -9.13
N VAL A 124 8.95 -0.95 -8.13
CA VAL A 124 8.60 -1.60 -6.87
C VAL A 124 7.09 -1.81 -6.85
N PHE A 125 6.60 -2.91 -6.27
CA PHE A 125 5.16 -3.15 -6.07
C PHE A 125 4.82 -3.31 -4.59
N VAL A 126 3.78 -2.62 -4.11
CA VAL A 126 3.30 -2.75 -2.73
C VAL A 126 2.27 -3.89 -2.64
N ALA A 127 2.67 -5.01 -2.03
CA ALA A 127 1.78 -6.13 -1.77
C ALA A 127 1.24 -6.05 -0.34
N TRP A 128 -0.08 -6.05 -0.16
CA TRP A 128 -0.66 -6.48 1.12
C TRP A 128 -0.30 -7.96 1.32
N LEU A 129 0.19 -8.32 2.51
CA LEU A 129 0.78 -9.66 2.72
C LEU A 129 -0.22 -10.80 2.44
N TRP A 130 -1.53 -10.58 2.63
CA TRP A 130 -2.57 -11.57 2.31
C TRP A 130 -3.48 -11.16 1.12
N ASP A 131 -2.94 -10.36 0.19
CA ASP A 131 -3.50 -10.12 -1.14
C ASP A 131 -3.72 -11.46 -1.88
N ASP A 132 -4.89 -11.69 -2.48
CA ASP A 132 -5.26 -12.99 -3.06
C ASP A 132 -4.37 -13.43 -4.24
N ARG A 133 -3.58 -12.51 -4.83
CA ARG A 133 -2.57 -12.85 -5.82
C ARG A 133 -1.39 -13.58 -5.18
N LEU A 134 -0.99 -13.17 -3.98
CA LEU A 134 0.13 -13.70 -3.18
C LEU A 134 -0.28 -14.84 -2.24
N TYR A 135 -1.52 -14.83 -1.73
CA TYR A 135 -2.03 -15.81 -0.79
C TYR A 135 -3.23 -16.58 -1.35
N ASP A 136 -3.11 -17.90 -1.46
CA ASP A 136 -4.25 -18.77 -1.71
C ASP A 136 -5.04 -18.97 -0.42
N TRP A 137 -6.11 -18.19 -0.32
CA TRP A 137 -7.02 -18.22 0.81
C TRP A 137 -7.74 -19.55 1.00
N ASP A 138 -7.94 -20.33 -0.06
CA ASP A 138 -8.86 -21.46 -0.05
C ASP A 138 -8.12 -22.80 0.13
N LEU A 139 -6.88 -22.88 -0.35
CA LEU A 139 -5.91 -23.94 -0.06
C LEU A 139 -5.01 -23.63 1.15
N ASP A 140 -5.12 -22.43 1.73
CA ASP A 140 -4.24 -21.89 2.78
C ASP A 140 -2.75 -22.06 2.44
N ARG A 141 -2.27 -21.32 1.43
CA ARG A 141 -0.84 -21.38 1.03
C ARG A 141 -0.34 -20.13 0.31
N TRP A 142 0.98 -19.94 0.37
CA TRP A 142 1.69 -18.90 -0.35
C TRP A 142 1.83 -19.22 -1.83
N GLU A 143 1.61 -18.23 -2.71
CA GLU A 143 1.79 -18.32 -4.16
C GLU A 143 2.49 -17.08 -4.77
N PRO A 144 3.76 -16.79 -4.43
CA PRO A 144 4.50 -15.65 -4.98
C PRO A 144 4.63 -15.72 -6.51
N GLU A 145 4.77 -16.91 -7.09
CA GLU A 145 4.78 -17.09 -8.54
C GLU A 145 3.44 -16.66 -9.19
N ARG A 146 2.29 -16.79 -8.52
CA ARG A 146 1.00 -16.29 -9.04
C ARG A 146 0.93 -14.76 -9.04
N LEU A 147 1.48 -14.11 -8.01
CA LEU A 147 1.65 -12.66 -7.99
C LEU A 147 2.61 -12.21 -9.10
N LEU A 148 3.77 -12.86 -9.24
CA LEU A 148 4.76 -12.46 -10.23
C LEU A 148 4.29 -12.71 -11.66
N ASP A 149 3.63 -13.83 -11.97
CA ASP A 149 3.04 -14.08 -13.29
C ASP A 149 1.93 -13.05 -13.62
N HIS A 150 1.21 -12.54 -12.62
CA HIS A 150 0.27 -11.42 -12.79
C HIS A 150 1.00 -10.11 -13.10
N LEU A 151 2.04 -9.76 -12.34
CA LEU A 151 2.83 -8.55 -12.56
C LEU A 151 3.62 -8.59 -13.89
N ASP A 152 4.10 -9.76 -14.31
CA ASP A 152 4.73 -9.98 -15.62
C ASP A 152 3.74 -9.72 -16.76
N ARG A 153 2.50 -10.24 -16.68
CA ARG A 153 1.46 -10.00 -17.71
C ARG A 153 0.93 -8.56 -17.72
N GLU A 154 0.55 -8.02 -16.57
CA GLU A 154 -0.11 -6.70 -16.50
C GLU A 154 0.88 -5.56 -16.69
N PHE A 155 2.05 -5.64 -16.04
CA PHE A 155 2.97 -4.53 -15.88
C PHE A 155 4.34 -4.75 -16.52
N GLY A 156 4.69 -5.97 -16.97
CA GLY A 156 6.02 -6.27 -17.54
C GLY A 156 7.06 -6.63 -16.47
N GLY A 157 6.59 -7.07 -15.31
CA GLY A 157 7.41 -7.52 -14.18
C GLY A 157 7.87 -6.37 -13.29
N VAL A 158 8.48 -6.71 -12.17
CA VAL A 158 8.96 -5.78 -11.13
C VAL A 158 10.42 -6.07 -10.77
N ASP A 159 11.12 -5.10 -10.17
CA ASP A 159 12.47 -5.30 -9.63
C ASP A 159 12.42 -5.68 -8.15
N ALA A 160 11.43 -5.16 -7.41
CA ALA A 160 11.22 -5.46 -6.01
C ALA A 160 9.72 -5.49 -5.60
N VAL A 161 9.45 -6.07 -4.44
CA VAL A 161 8.15 -6.06 -3.76
C VAL A 161 8.32 -5.57 -2.32
N VAL A 162 7.45 -4.64 -1.88
CA VAL A 162 7.27 -4.30 -0.46
C VAL A 162 6.21 -5.24 0.11
N LEU A 163 6.55 -5.97 1.18
CA LEU A 163 5.62 -6.85 1.89
C LEU A 163 4.90 -6.07 3.00
N TRP A 164 3.85 -5.34 2.65
CA TRP A 164 3.07 -4.53 3.59
C TRP A 164 2.21 -5.41 4.52
N HIS A 165 2.25 -5.14 5.83
CA HIS A 165 1.98 -6.17 6.84
C HIS A 165 1.09 -5.73 8.02
N ALA A 166 1.36 -4.58 8.63
CA ALA A 166 0.80 -4.21 9.93
C ALA A 166 -0.38 -3.24 9.83
N TYR A 167 -0.23 -2.06 9.23
CA TYR A 167 -1.38 -1.22 8.89
C TYR A 167 -2.21 -1.91 7.78
N PRO A 168 -3.55 -1.96 7.83
CA PRO A 168 -4.45 -1.23 8.74
C PRO A 168 -4.89 -2.02 9.99
N VAL A 169 -4.32 -3.20 10.28
CA VAL A 169 -4.81 -4.08 11.37
C VAL A 169 -4.07 -3.90 12.72
N ILE A 170 -2.90 -3.25 12.70
CA ILE A 170 -2.11 -2.95 13.90
C ILE A 170 -2.88 -2.12 14.93
N GLY A 171 -2.62 -2.40 16.20
CA GLY A 171 -3.29 -1.79 17.34
C GLY A 171 -4.56 -2.53 17.81
N LEU A 172 -5.12 -3.43 16.98
CA LEU A 172 -6.28 -4.29 17.31
C LEU A 172 -6.03 -5.12 18.57
N ASP A 173 -4.83 -5.71 18.69
CA ASP A 173 -4.33 -6.38 19.90
C ASP A 173 -2.95 -5.83 20.30
N GLU A 174 -2.24 -6.49 21.23
CA GLU A 174 -0.95 -6.05 21.77
C GLU A 174 0.24 -6.08 20.79
N ARG A 175 0.09 -6.66 19.60
CA ARG A 175 1.18 -6.81 18.63
C ARG A 175 1.70 -5.47 18.09
N ASN A 176 3.02 -5.37 18.01
CA ASN A 176 3.75 -4.35 17.24
C ASN A 176 3.88 -4.77 15.77
N GLN A 177 4.45 -3.89 14.93
CA GLN A 177 4.69 -4.19 13.52
C GLN A 177 5.51 -5.47 13.28
N PHE A 178 6.61 -5.68 14.01
CA PHE A 178 7.50 -6.85 13.87
C PHE A 178 6.76 -8.18 14.15
N ASP A 179 5.83 -8.20 15.10
CA ASP A 179 4.99 -9.36 15.40
C ASP A 179 4.04 -9.74 14.22
N PHE A 180 3.75 -8.81 13.30
CA PHE A 180 3.00 -9.11 12.06
C PHE A 180 3.88 -9.70 10.94
N TYR A 181 5.21 -9.70 11.10
CA TYR A 181 6.14 -10.46 10.28
C TYR A 181 6.43 -11.88 10.81
N ASP A 182 5.88 -12.25 11.98
CA ASP A 182 5.95 -13.62 12.51
C ASP A 182 4.85 -14.49 11.89
N VAL A 183 5.08 -14.91 10.65
CA VAL A 183 4.09 -15.61 9.82
C VAL A 183 4.65 -16.94 9.26
N PRO A 184 3.95 -18.07 9.49
CA PRO A 184 4.35 -19.37 8.96
C PRO A 184 4.57 -19.39 7.44
N GLY A 185 5.78 -19.80 7.02
CA GLY A 185 6.17 -19.94 5.61
C GLY A 185 6.60 -18.63 4.92
N LEU A 186 6.84 -17.55 5.67
CA LEU A 186 7.22 -16.24 5.10
C LEU A 186 8.69 -16.17 4.60
N PRO A 187 9.71 -16.77 5.26
CA PRO A 187 11.05 -16.86 4.68
C PRO A 187 11.06 -17.55 3.30
N GLU A 188 10.22 -18.58 3.13
CA GLU A 188 10.05 -19.30 1.87
C GLU A 188 9.33 -18.47 0.80
N VAL A 189 8.55 -17.45 1.17
CA VAL A 189 8.04 -16.44 0.22
C VAL A 189 9.19 -15.59 -0.32
N VAL A 190 10.09 -15.12 0.55
CA VAL A 190 11.27 -14.34 0.15
C VAL A 190 12.18 -15.16 -0.75
N ASP A 191 12.49 -16.40 -0.38
CA ASP A 191 13.25 -17.33 -1.23
C ASP A 191 12.58 -17.55 -2.60
N ARG A 192 11.24 -17.66 -2.66
CA ARG A 192 10.49 -17.81 -3.93
C ARG A 192 10.59 -16.55 -4.80
N LEU A 193 10.52 -15.36 -4.22
CA LEU A 193 10.70 -14.07 -4.92
C LEU A 193 12.15 -13.91 -5.43
N HIS A 194 13.14 -14.21 -4.58
CA HIS A 194 14.57 -14.17 -4.92
C HIS A 194 14.92 -15.11 -6.08
N ARG A 195 14.34 -16.32 -6.15
CA ARG A 195 14.53 -17.24 -7.29
C ARG A 195 13.99 -16.71 -8.63
N ARG A 196 13.10 -15.72 -8.62
CA ARG A 196 12.64 -14.98 -9.81
C ARG A 196 13.45 -13.69 -10.05
N GLY A 197 14.48 -13.42 -9.25
CA GLY A 197 15.35 -12.25 -9.34
C GLY A 197 14.80 -10.99 -8.67
N VAL A 198 13.60 -11.05 -8.08
CA VAL A 198 12.89 -9.92 -7.46
C VAL A 198 13.41 -9.70 -6.04
N ARG A 199 13.70 -8.45 -5.66
CA ARG A 199 14.12 -8.05 -4.31
C ARG A 199 12.93 -7.91 -3.36
N VAL A 200 13.18 -8.01 -2.06
CA VAL A 200 12.16 -7.86 -1.02
C VAL A 200 12.50 -6.73 -0.06
N PHE A 201 11.53 -5.83 0.11
CA PHE A 201 11.54 -4.79 1.13
C PHE A 201 10.54 -5.14 2.23
N LEU A 202 10.93 -4.88 3.47
CA LEU A 202 10.00 -4.82 4.60
C LEU A 202 9.60 -3.36 4.85
N ASP A 203 8.38 -3.17 5.32
CA ASP A 203 7.82 -1.88 5.71
C ASP A 203 8.22 -1.55 7.17
N TYR A 204 8.40 -0.27 7.47
CA TYR A 204 8.69 0.24 8.81
C TYR A 204 7.81 1.45 9.12
N ASN A 205 6.93 1.29 10.12
CA ASN A 205 5.98 2.31 10.54
C ASN A 205 6.51 3.02 11.80
N PRO A 206 7.06 4.25 11.72
CA PRO A 206 7.66 4.94 12.87
C PRO A 206 6.63 5.41 13.91
N TRP A 207 5.38 5.61 13.48
CA TRP A 207 4.25 6.04 14.31
C TRP A 207 3.70 4.93 15.22
N ASP A 208 4.27 3.70 15.15
CA ASP A 208 3.98 2.54 16.01
C ASP A 208 4.53 2.68 17.44
N THR A 209 4.28 3.85 18.05
CA THR A 209 4.82 4.28 19.35
C THR A 209 4.12 3.66 20.56
N ALA A 210 2.97 3.00 20.38
CA ALA A 210 2.03 2.63 21.46
C ALA A 210 1.56 1.15 21.43
N THR A 211 2.21 0.29 20.64
CA THR A 211 2.13 -1.17 20.76
C THR A 211 3.23 -1.70 21.68
N ARG A 212 3.43 -3.03 21.75
CA ARG A 212 4.51 -3.65 22.54
C ARG A 212 5.89 -3.25 22.00
N ARG A 213 6.55 -2.28 22.62
CA ARG A 213 7.89 -1.83 22.22
C ARG A 213 8.95 -2.95 22.36
N PRO A 214 9.81 -3.20 21.35
CA PRO A 214 10.87 -4.21 21.45
C PRO A 214 11.88 -3.92 22.59
N PRO A 215 12.31 -4.91 23.38
CA PRO A 215 13.22 -4.69 24.52
C PRO A 215 14.60 -4.11 24.13
N ALA A 216 15.04 -4.31 22.89
CA ALA A 216 16.30 -3.80 22.35
C ALA A 216 16.12 -2.58 21.42
N GLY A 217 14.91 -2.00 21.37
CA GLY A 217 14.57 -0.90 20.46
C GLY A 217 14.34 -1.33 19.00
N ASP A 218 13.72 -0.44 18.24
CA ASP A 218 13.21 -0.75 16.90
C ASP A 218 14.32 -1.01 15.90
N ALA A 219 15.47 -0.32 15.99
CA ALA A 219 16.61 -0.59 15.12
C ALA A 219 17.08 -2.05 15.23
N ALA A 220 17.15 -2.59 16.46
CA ALA A 220 17.51 -3.99 16.67
C ALA A 220 16.45 -4.97 16.14
N ALA A 221 15.16 -4.66 16.32
CA ALA A 221 14.04 -5.48 15.82
C ALA A 221 13.92 -5.45 14.29
N VAL A 222 14.17 -4.29 13.66
CA VAL A 222 14.31 -4.14 12.21
C VAL A 222 15.42 -5.06 11.69
N ARG A 223 16.62 -5.01 12.28
CA ARG A 223 17.73 -5.88 11.85
C ARG A 223 17.39 -7.36 12.00
N ASP A 224 16.85 -7.79 13.15
CA ASP A 224 16.43 -9.18 13.37
C ASP A 224 15.41 -9.64 12.31
N THR A 225 14.37 -8.84 12.06
CA THR A 225 13.31 -9.17 11.11
C THR A 225 13.86 -9.23 9.67
N LEU A 226 14.71 -8.28 9.28
CA LEU A 226 15.38 -8.26 7.98
C LEU A 226 16.35 -9.45 7.81
N ASP A 227 17.05 -9.86 8.86
CA ASP A 227 17.98 -11.02 8.86
C ASP A 227 17.20 -12.34 8.77
N ARG A 228 16.18 -12.49 9.61
CA ARG A 228 15.29 -13.65 9.69
C ARG A 228 14.50 -13.90 8.40
N LEU A 229 13.99 -12.84 7.78
CA LEU A 229 13.30 -12.92 6.48
C LEU A 229 14.25 -12.80 5.28
N ARG A 230 15.55 -12.55 5.48
CA ARG A 230 16.58 -12.36 4.43
C ARG A 230 16.26 -11.23 3.45
N ALA A 231 15.53 -10.20 3.90
CA ALA A 231 15.10 -9.10 3.05
C ALA A 231 16.26 -8.17 2.64
N ASP A 232 16.15 -7.61 1.43
CA ASP A 232 17.18 -6.80 0.77
C ASP A 232 17.19 -5.33 1.23
N GLY A 233 16.09 -4.86 1.80
CA GLY A 233 15.94 -3.45 2.16
C GLY A 233 14.76 -3.14 3.09
N LEU A 234 14.71 -1.88 3.50
CA LEU A 234 13.66 -1.31 4.35
C LEU A 234 12.99 -0.14 3.63
N PHE A 235 11.69 -0.27 3.44
CA PHE A 235 10.79 0.76 2.94
C PHE A 235 10.32 1.58 4.14
N LEU A 236 10.50 2.91 4.11
CA LEU A 236 10.16 3.78 5.22
C LEU A 236 8.82 4.46 4.95
N ASP A 237 7.83 4.14 5.78
CA ASP A 237 6.55 4.84 5.81
C ASP A 237 6.71 6.16 6.60
N THR A 238 6.19 7.28 6.09
CA THR A 238 6.21 8.64 6.68
C THR A 238 7.57 9.30 6.94
N LEU A 239 8.71 8.58 6.85
CA LEU A 239 10.05 9.16 7.08
C LEU A 239 10.72 9.68 5.80
N ARG A 240 11.17 10.95 5.86
CA ARG A 240 12.04 11.57 4.83
C ARG A 240 13.44 10.93 4.77
N GLU A 241 13.92 10.48 5.93
CA GLU A 241 15.17 9.77 6.13
C GLU A 241 15.14 9.01 7.48
N ALA A 242 15.82 7.88 7.55
CA ALA A 242 16.00 7.09 8.77
C ALA A 242 17.00 7.77 9.73
N ALA A 243 16.73 7.66 11.03
CA ALA A 243 17.64 8.11 12.07
C ALA A 243 19.01 7.40 12.00
N VAL A 244 20.08 8.09 12.43
CA VAL A 244 21.48 7.62 12.32
C VAL A 244 21.70 6.20 12.92
N GLU A 245 21.03 5.88 14.02
CA GLU A 245 21.07 4.55 14.64
C GLU A 245 20.46 3.46 13.75
N LEU A 246 19.30 3.75 13.13
CA LEU A 246 18.61 2.83 12.22
C LEU A 246 19.44 2.63 10.94
N VAL A 247 20.02 3.70 10.38
CA VAL A 247 20.97 3.65 9.25
C VAL A 247 22.19 2.77 9.58
N ALA A 248 22.81 2.99 10.74
CA ALA A 248 23.96 2.20 11.18
C ALA A 248 23.61 0.72 11.45
N THR A 249 22.36 0.45 11.83
CA THR A 249 21.89 -0.89 12.23
C THR A 249 21.39 -1.74 11.07
N VAL A 250 20.69 -1.14 10.09
CA VAL A 250 20.40 -1.77 8.79
C VAL A 250 21.71 -1.99 8.01
N GLY A 251 22.66 -1.06 8.18
CA GLY A 251 23.96 -1.11 7.54
C GLY A 251 23.88 -0.84 6.04
N THR A 252 24.97 -1.15 5.34
CA THR A 252 25.19 -0.76 3.94
C THR A 252 25.08 -1.90 2.94
N HIS A 253 24.87 -3.13 3.44
CA HIS A 253 24.55 -4.30 2.61
C HIS A 253 23.07 -4.36 2.21
N ARG A 254 22.23 -3.50 2.80
CA ARG A 254 20.80 -3.37 2.49
C ARG A 254 20.48 -1.99 1.93
N VAL A 255 19.33 -1.87 1.30
CA VAL A 255 18.84 -0.63 0.70
C VAL A 255 17.81 0.04 1.62
N LEU A 256 17.89 1.35 1.77
CA LEU A 256 16.82 2.15 2.38
C LEU A 256 16.05 2.91 1.30
N GLU A 257 14.72 2.88 1.38
CA GLU A 257 13.81 3.61 0.49
C GLU A 257 12.93 4.56 1.32
N SER A 258 13.25 5.86 1.32
CA SER A 258 12.56 6.86 2.14
C SER A 258 11.36 7.56 1.44
N GLU A 259 10.41 8.09 2.19
CA GLU A 259 9.26 8.82 1.62
C GLU A 259 9.62 10.28 1.26
N SER A 260 9.00 10.78 0.18
CA SER A 260 8.92 12.20 -0.14
C SER A 260 10.30 12.84 -0.42
N ARG A 261 10.52 14.06 0.05
CA ARG A 261 11.73 14.85 -0.21
C ARG A 261 12.82 14.51 0.81
N ILE A 262 13.58 13.46 0.52
CA ILE A 262 14.87 13.17 1.16
C ILE A 262 15.81 14.40 1.16
N SER A 263 16.63 14.57 2.20
CA SER A 263 17.64 15.63 2.25
C SER A 263 18.85 15.35 1.33
N VAL A 264 19.65 16.38 1.04
CA VAL A 264 20.91 16.25 0.27
C VAL A 264 21.94 15.34 0.99
N PRO A 265 22.16 15.44 2.32
CA PRO A 265 23.04 14.51 3.03
C PRO A 265 22.56 13.04 3.07
N ALA A 266 21.26 12.79 3.29
CA ALA A 266 20.74 11.44 3.50
C ALA A 266 20.74 10.54 2.26
N MET A 267 20.85 11.12 1.06
CA MET A 267 21.06 10.37 -0.20
C MET A 267 22.37 9.56 -0.23
N ARG A 268 23.29 9.75 0.74
CA ARG A 268 24.47 8.89 0.90
C ARG A 268 24.16 7.53 1.55
N THR A 269 23.02 7.41 2.22
CA THR A 269 22.65 6.23 3.02
C THR A 269 21.33 5.60 2.59
N HIS A 270 20.50 6.34 1.88
CA HIS A 270 19.29 5.86 1.20
C HIS A 270 19.55 5.92 -0.30
N GLN A 271 19.55 4.76 -0.95
CA GLN A 271 19.84 4.61 -2.37
C GLN A 271 18.57 4.74 -3.23
N LEU A 272 17.40 4.66 -2.57
CA LEU A 272 16.09 4.83 -3.15
C LEU A 272 15.28 5.87 -2.37
N SER A 273 14.26 6.41 -2.99
CA SER A 273 13.13 7.04 -2.30
C SER A 273 11.83 6.78 -3.05
N TRP A 274 10.70 6.84 -2.36
CA TRP A 274 9.37 6.82 -2.96
C TRP A 274 8.65 8.15 -2.71
N ALA A 275 7.58 8.44 -3.44
CA ALA A 275 6.72 9.59 -3.15
C ALA A 275 5.27 9.37 -3.62
N GLN A 276 4.33 9.75 -2.76
CA GLN A 276 2.96 10.09 -3.16
C GLN A 276 3.01 11.37 -4.02
N TRP A 277 3.26 11.16 -5.32
CA TRP A 277 3.49 12.07 -6.44
C TRP A 277 3.77 13.56 -6.15
N PHE A 278 4.93 14.04 -6.60
CA PHE A 278 5.24 15.46 -6.67
C PHE A 278 4.56 16.11 -7.88
N ALA A 279 3.84 17.23 -7.69
CA ALA A 279 3.17 17.89 -8.80
C ALA A 279 4.22 18.39 -9.82
N ASP A 280 4.03 18.03 -11.08
CA ASP A 280 4.91 18.42 -12.18
C ASP A 280 4.36 19.64 -12.92
N SER A 281 5.23 20.38 -13.60
CA SER A 281 4.84 21.54 -14.40
C SER A 281 4.27 21.13 -15.78
N ARG A 282 3.67 22.09 -16.50
CA ARG A 282 3.12 21.86 -17.86
C ARG A 282 4.21 21.34 -18.80
N VAL A 283 5.31 22.09 -18.91
CA VAL A 283 6.60 21.60 -19.41
C VAL A 283 7.17 20.71 -18.29
N PRO A 284 7.45 19.42 -18.53
CA PRO A 284 7.88 18.51 -17.46
C PRO A 284 9.20 18.94 -16.81
N GLY A 285 9.30 18.73 -15.51
CA GLY A 285 10.44 19.11 -14.70
C GLY A 285 11.46 17.99 -14.46
N VAL A 286 12.47 18.34 -13.68
CA VAL A 286 13.59 17.46 -13.31
C VAL A 286 13.56 17.18 -11.81
N LEU A 287 13.63 15.90 -11.43
CA LEU A 287 13.61 15.45 -10.03
C LEU A 287 14.91 15.86 -9.31
N ARG A 288 14.77 16.54 -8.16
CA ARG A 288 15.92 17.10 -7.43
C ARG A 288 16.93 16.03 -7.04
N ALA A 289 16.46 14.89 -6.52
CA ALA A 289 17.32 13.78 -6.10
C ALA A 289 18.04 13.14 -7.31
N HIS A 290 17.30 12.79 -8.36
CA HIS A 290 17.86 12.06 -9.50
C HIS A 290 18.78 12.92 -10.40
N TRP A 291 18.67 14.26 -10.33
CA TRP A 291 19.65 15.17 -10.93
C TRP A 291 20.91 15.34 -10.08
N LEU A 292 20.85 15.10 -8.76
CA LEU A 292 22.02 15.12 -7.89
C LEU A 292 22.87 13.85 -8.03
N ASP A 293 22.23 12.67 -8.03
CA ASP A 293 22.88 11.38 -8.31
C ASP A 293 21.99 10.49 -9.18
N ARG A 294 22.50 10.08 -10.36
CA ARG A 294 21.80 9.18 -11.30
C ARG A 294 21.59 7.77 -10.75
N ARG A 295 22.28 7.40 -9.67
CA ARG A 295 22.16 6.10 -8.98
C ARG A 295 21.06 6.11 -7.92
N HIS A 296 20.68 7.29 -7.41
CA HIS A 296 19.51 7.43 -6.53
C HIS A 296 18.24 7.37 -7.38
N VAL A 297 17.47 6.28 -7.28
CA VAL A 297 16.18 6.21 -7.97
C VAL A 297 15.07 6.73 -7.07
N GLN A 298 14.18 7.56 -7.63
CA GLN A 298 12.91 7.88 -7.00
C GLN A 298 11.75 7.17 -7.70
N HIS A 299 10.88 6.53 -6.92
CA HIS A 299 9.65 5.88 -7.35
C HIS A 299 8.43 6.78 -7.08
N HIS A 300 7.73 7.19 -8.13
CA HIS A 300 6.46 7.93 -7.97
C HIS A 300 5.26 6.98 -7.84
N THR A 301 4.24 7.40 -7.10
CA THR A 301 2.90 6.81 -7.15
C THR A 301 1.82 7.86 -6.97
N ARG A 302 0.74 7.82 -7.75
CA ARG A 302 -0.54 8.43 -7.39
C ARG A 302 -1.48 7.32 -6.93
N ARG A 303 -1.25 6.78 -5.73
CA ARG A 303 -1.91 5.53 -5.27
C ARG A 303 -3.45 5.55 -5.33
N TRP A 304 -4.04 6.75 -5.36
CA TRP A 304 -5.49 6.98 -5.39
C TRP A 304 -6.07 7.33 -6.78
N ASN A 305 -5.25 7.67 -7.77
CA ASN A 305 -5.75 7.94 -9.12
C ASN A 305 -6.00 6.64 -9.90
N ARG A 306 -6.83 6.71 -10.95
CA ARG A 306 -6.96 5.64 -11.96
C ARG A 306 -6.29 5.97 -13.29
N ASP A 307 -5.93 7.23 -13.49
CA ASP A 307 -5.07 7.72 -14.55
C ASP A 307 -3.69 8.04 -13.97
N HIS A 308 -2.69 7.26 -14.40
CA HIS A 308 -1.30 7.32 -13.94
C HIS A 308 -0.37 8.00 -14.95
N SER A 309 -0.93 8.70 -15.94
CA SER A 309 -0.12 9.26 -17.02
C SER A 309 0.85 10.34 -16.54
N ASP A 310 0.52 11.15 -15.53
CA ASP A 310 1.45 12.21 -15.08
C ASP A 310 2.68 11.65 -14.36
N GLU A 311 2.54 10.66 -13.46
CA GLU A 311 3.70 10.08 -12.78
C GLU A 311 4.50 9.15 -13.68
N LEU A 312 3.86 8.41 -14.59
CA LEU A 312 4.56 7.61 -15.61
C LEU A 312 5.38 8.53 -16.52
N GLN A 313 4.81 9.65 -16.99
CA GLN A 313 5.53 10.63 -17.82
C GLN A 313 6.68 11.31 -17.06
N SER A 314 6.44 11.72 -15.81
CA SER A 314 7.46 12.40 -15.00
C SER A 314 8.60 11.44 -14.65
N ALA A 315 8.31 10.21 -14.24
CA ALA A 315 9.31 9.17 -14.06
C ALA A 315 10.08 8.90 -15.36
N TRP A 316 9.37 8.69 -16.48
CA TRP A 316 9.95 8.38 -17.78
C TRP A 316 10.93 9.44 -18.28
N LEU A 317 10.58 10.73 -18.27
CA LEU A 317 11.52 11.79 -18.69
C LEU A 317 12.73 11.93 -17.77
N ASN A 318 12.59 11.58 -16.50
CA ASN A 318 13.72 11.55 -15.57
C ASN A 318 14.56 10.26 -15.73
N GLY A 319 14.08 9.25 -16.47
CA GLY A 319 14.64 7.90 -16.50
C GLY A 319 14.44 7.17 -15.16
N CYS A 320 13.48 7.62 -14.35
CA CYS A 320 13.18 7.20 -12.98
C CYS A 320 12.20 6.01 -12.93
N GLY A 321 11.75 5.64 -11.73
CA GLY A 321 10.84 4.53 -11.50
C GLY A 321 9.43 4.93 -11.04
N VAL A 322 8.57 3.92 -10.89
CA VAL A 322 7.26 4.05 -10.23
C VAL A 322 7.06 2.98 -9.15
N LEU A 323 6.29 3.33 -8.12
CA LEU A 323 5.82 2.44 -7.07
C LEU A 323 4.40 2.00 -7.44
N LEU A 324 4.28 0.79 -7.98
CA LEU A 324 3.02 0.19 -8.39
C LEU A 324 2.17 -0.11 -7.15
N TRP A 325 1.05 0.57 -7.05
CA TRP A 325 0.08 0.42 -5.97
C TRP A 325 -1.33 0.44 -6.56
N ASP A 326 -2.01 -0.71 -6.55
CA ASP A 326 -3.37 -0.87 -7.09
C ASP A 326 -4.41 -1.24 -6.01
N ASN A 327 -3.95 -1.78 -4.89
CA ASN A 327 -4.70 -2.17 -3.70
C ASN A 327 -4.21 -1.33 -2.50
N VAL A 328 -4.83 -0.17 -2.26
CA VAL A 328 -4.38 0.77 -1.22
C VAL A 328 -4.99 0.40 0.11
N PHE A 329 -4.19 -0.26 0.95
CA PHE A 329 -4.57 -0.72 2.30
C PHE A 329 -5.88 -1.51 2.36
N GLY A 330 -6.23 -2.21 1.27
CA GLY A 330 -7.46 -2.98 1.14
C GLY A 330 -8.57 -2.35 0.30
N SER A 331 -8.37 -1.13 -0.21
CA SER A 331 -9.27 -0.45 -1.17
C SER A 331 -8.82 -0.71 -2.62
N TRP A 332 -9.71 -1.17 -3.49
CA TRP A 332 -9.36 -1.44 -4.90
C TRP A 332 -9.41 -0.15 -5.74
N VAL A 333 -8.24 0.46 -5.94
CA VAL A 333 -8.10 1.64 -6.80
C VAL A 333 -7.96 1.21 -8.25
N GLY A 334 -7.02 0.29 -8.54
CA GLY A 334 -6.73 -0.30 -9.85
C GLY A 334 -6.09 0.65 -10.88
N TRP A 335 -5.45 0.09 -11.91
CA TRP A 335 -4.84 0.85 -13.02
C TRP A 335 -5.59 0.62 -14.34
N ASN A 336 -5.78 1.67 -15.15
CA ASN A 336 -6.38 1.52 -16.48
C ASN A 336 -5.49 0.74 -17.48
N GLU A 337 -6.03 0.35 -18.63
CA GLU A 337 -5.33 -0.45 -19.65
C GLU A 337 -4.17 0.30 -20.34
N ARG A 338 -4.39 1.56 -20.74
CA ARG A 338 -3.38 2.42 -21.38
C ARG A 338 -2.12 2.54 -20.52
N ASP A 339 -2.27 2.74 -19.22
CA ASP A 339 -1.16 2.97 -18.30
C ASP A 339 -0.45 1.67 -17.91
N ARG A 340 -1.18 0.54 -17.80
CA ARG A 340 -0.57 -0.80 -17.74
C ARG A 340 0.29 -1.07 -18.97
N ALA A 341 -0.21 -0.78 -20.17
CA ALA A 341 0.55 -0.93 -21.42
C ALA A 341 1.74 0.03 -21.53
N GLY A 342 1.57 1.29 -21.10
CA GLY A 342 2.65 2.27 -21.00
C GLY A 342 3.77 1.81 -20.07
N HIS A 343 3.42 1.26 -18.90
CA HIS A 343 4.39 0.69 -17.97
C HIS A 343 5.11 -0.56 -18.54
N ARG A 344 4.40 -1.49 -19.22
CA ARG A 344 5.04 -2.61 -19.94
C ARG A 344 6.13 -2.14 -20.92
N ARG A 345 5.87 -1.02 -21.60
CA ARG A 345 6.79 -0.36 -22.53
C ARG A 345 7.97 0.31 -21.82
N MET A 346 7.75 0.96 -20.67
CA MET A 346 8.83 1.45 -19.80
C MET A 346 9.75 0.33 -19.33
N ARG A 347 9.20 -0.78 -18.80
CA ARG A 347 9.97 -1.96 -18.34
C ARG A 347 10.88 -2.51 -19.43
N HIS A 348 10.38 -2.59 -20.67
CA HIS A 348 11.18 -3.07 -21.80
C HIS A 348 12.44 -2.21 -22.01
N VAL A 349 12.30 -0.88 -22.04
CA VAL A 349 13.44 0.04 -22.24
C VAL A 349 14.35 0.09 -21.01
N HIS A 350 13.80 0.10 -19.79
CA HIS A 350 14.59 0.07 -18.55
C HIS A 350 15.50 -1.17 -18.47
N ARG A 351 15.04 -2.33 -18.98
CA ARG A 351 15.84 -3.57 -19.01
C ARG A 351 16.96 -3.56 -20.07
N TRP A 352 16.75 -2.89 -21.22
CA TRP A 352 17.73 -2.85 -22.31
C TRP A 352 18.73 -1.69 -22.24
N PHE A 353 18.37 -0.58 -21.57
CA PHE A 353 19.16 0.65 -21.54
C PHE A 353 19.42 1.15 -20.11
N GLY A 354 19.20 0.33 -19.08
CA GLY A 354 19.43 0.70 -17.68
C GLY A 354 20.84 1.19 -17.39
N ASP A 355 21.85 0.69 -18.12
CA ASP A 355 23.23 1.15 -18.08
C ASP A 355 23.40 2.60 -18.56
N LEU A 356 22.68 2.97 -19.63
CA LEU A 356 22.66 4.30 -20.25
C LEU A 356 21.82 5.30 -19.44
N LEU A 357 20.76 4.84 -18.78
CA LEU A 357 19.97 5.64 -17.83
C LEU A 357 20.72 5.90 -16.52
N GLU A 358 21.61 5.00 -16.12
CA GLU A 358 22.45 5.11 -14.92
C GLU A 358 23.71 5.96 -15.17
N ASN A 359 24.42 5.73 -16.29
CA ASN A 359 25.77 6.27 -16.51
C ASN A 359 25.90 7.25 -17.69
N GLY A 360 24.85 7.41 -18.51
CA GLY A 360 24.89 8.25 -19.72
C GLY A 360 24.70 9.75 -19.46
N ASP A 361 25.19 10.56 -20.40
CA ASP A 361 25.00 12.02 -20.43
C ASP A 361 23.51 12.36 -20.56
N TRP A 362 22.89 12.80 -19.46
CA TRP A 362 21.49 13.20 -19.43
C TRP A 362 21.32 14.65 -19.88
N THR A 363 20.54 14.83 -20.96
CA THR A 363 20.05 16.13 -21.43
C THR A 363 18.53 16.21 -21.24
N PRO A 364 18.01 16.80 -20.16
CA PRO A 364 16.57 17.01 -19.97
C PRO A 364 16.06 18.15 -20.86
N LEU A 365 14.81 18.03 -21.33
CA LEU A 365 14.14 19.00 -22.22
C LEU A 365 14.97 19.34 -23.47
N VAL A 366 15.29 18.30 -24.25
CA VAL A 366 15.92 18.45 -25.57
C VAL A 366 15.03 19.29 -26.48
N ASP A 367 15.65 20.12 -27.31
CA ASP A 367 14.93 20.87 -28.33
C ASP A 367 14.50 19.95 -29.47
N LEU A 368 13.20 19.86 -29.71
CA LEU A 368 12.55 19.13 -30.80
C LEU A 368 11.91 20.10 -31.83
N GLY A 369 12.21 21.39 -31.72
CA GLY A 369 11.66 22.46 -32.53
C GLY A 369 10.25 22.92 -32.14
N PRO A 370 9.82 24.11 -32.60
CA PRO A 370 8.57 24.75 -32.14
C PRO A 370 7.29 23.93 -32.38
N ALA A 371 7.29 23.03 -33.36
CA ALA A 371 6.14 22.17 -33.67
C ALA A 371 5.89 21.12 -32.57
N ALA A 372 6.94 20.54 -32.01
CA ALA A 372 6.83 19.60 -30.89
C ALA A 372 6.35 20.30 -29.61
N ASP A 373 6.87 21.50 -29.34
CA ASP A 373 6.45 22.35 -28.23
C ASP A 373 4.98 22.77 -28.33
N ALA A 374 4.52 23.18 -29.52
CA ALA A 374 3.12 23.49 -29.78
C ALA A 374 2.21 22.27 -29.61
N ALA A 375 2.70 21.07 -29.96
CA ALA A 375 2.02 19.80 -29.75
C ALA A 375 2.14 19.24 -28.31
N GLY A 376 2.82 19.93 -27.39
CA GLY A 376 3.01 19.48 -26.01
C GLY A 376 3.84 18.21 -25.86
N ILE A 377 4.76 17.98 -26.81
CA ILE A 377 5.70 16.84 -26.83
C ILE A 377 7.06 17.27 -26.29
N TYR A 378 7.53 16.56 -25.28
CA TYR A 378 8.79 16.85 -24.59
C TYR A 378 9.66 15.59 -24.53
N ALA A 379 10.98 15.76 -24.53
CA ALA A 379 11.92 14.65 -24.46
C ALA A 379 13.13 14.90 -23.58
N SER A 380 13.63 13.82 -22.96
CA SER A 380 14.96 13.71 -22.40
C SER A 380 15.81 12.82 -23.30
N ARG A 381 17.10 13.13 -23.43
CA ARG A 381 18.08 12.25 -24.08
C ARG A 381 19.11 11.76 -23.07
N PHE A 382 19.43 10.48 -23.14
CA PHE A 382 20.54 9.83 -22.45
C PHE A 382 21.54 9.35 -23.49
N ALA A 383 22.83 9.67 -23.34
CA ALA A 383 23.82 9.47 -24.39
C ALA A 383 25.14 8.87 -23.89
N ASP A 384 25.80 8.12 -24.76
CA ASP A 384 27.22 7.76 -24.66
C ASP A 384 27.91 7.98 -26.02
N ALA A 385 29.16 7.50 -26.16
CA ALA A 385 29.94 7.67 -27.38
C ALA A 385 29.32 7.03 -28.66
N GLY A 386 28.42 6.05 -28.51
CA GLY A 386 27.79 5.32 -29.61
C GLY A 386 26.26 5.36 -29.65
N ARG A 387 25.59 5.55 -28.51
CA ARG A 387 24.12 5.49 -28.34
C ARG A 387 23.54 6.83 -27.90
N ARG A 388 22.35 7.19 -28.41
CA ARG A 388 21.50 8.28 -27.93
C ARG A 388 20.06 7.80 -27.81
N LEU A 389 19.62 7.54 -26.59
CA LEU A 389 18.26 7.14 -26.25
C LEU A 389 17.42 8.39 -25.97
N TYR A 390 16.33 8.56 -26.70
CA TYR A 390 15.32 9.59 -26.51
C TYR A 390 14.11 8.98 -25.80
N LEU A 391 13.76 9.53 -24.64
CA LEU A 391 12.53 9.22 -23.92
C LEU A 391 11.57 10.41 -24.13
N LEU A 392 10.40 10.16 -24.71
CA LEU A 392 9.41 11.18 -25.09
C LEU A 392 8.10 11.01 -24.31
N VAL A 393 7.38 12.11 -24.10
CA VAL A 393 6.02 12.12 -23.52
C VAL A 393 5.09 13.04 -24.30
N ASN A 394 3.79 12.75 -24.24
CA ASN A 394 2.74 13.61 -24.76
C ASN A 394 1.87 14.16 -23.61
N ARG A 395 1.92 15.48 -23.37
CA ARG A 395 1.11 16.11 -22.30
C ARG A 395 -0.35 16.32 -22.70
N THR A 396 -0.70 16.13 -23.97
CA THR A 396 -2.01 16.45 -24.56
C THR A 396 -2.93 15.23 -24.68
N GLY A 397 -4.20 15.47 -25.00
CA GLY A 397 -5.22 14.45 -25.28
C GLY A 397 -5.27 13.97 -26.74
N THR A 398 -4.25 14.26 -27.56
CA THR A 398 -4.22 13.92 -28.99
C THR A 398 -2.87 13.32 -29.38
N ASP A 399 -2.88 12.24 -30.15
CA ASP A 399 -1.67 11.66 -30.75
C ASP A 399 -0.92 12.73 -31.56
N ALA A 400 0.40 12.81 -31.38
CA ALA A 400 1.24 13.73 -32.12
C ALA A 400 2.46 13.01 -32.70
N THR A 401 2.98 13.53 -33.81
CA THR A 401 4.13 12.98 -34.51
C THR A 401 5.20 14.05 -34.65
N VAL A 402 6.42 13.76 -34.20
CA VAL A 402 7.54 14.71 -34.14
C VAL A 402 8.77 14.17 -34.85
N ASP A 403 9.57 15.07 -35.42
CA ASP A 403 10.87 14.75 -35.99
C ASP A 403 11.98 14.93 -34.93
N LEU A 404 12.90 13.98 -34.84
CA LEU A 404 14.04 14.01 -33.92
C LEU A 404 15.24 14.76 -34.52
N PRO A 405 16.17 15.28 -33.68
CA PRO A 405 17.36 16.02 -34.15
C PRO A 405 18.37 15.19 -34.95
N GLU A 406 18.29 13.86 -34.88
CA GLU A 406 19.16 12.92 -35.61
C GLU A 406 18.40 11.63 -35.98
N PRO A 407 18.83 10.88 -37.03
CA PRO A 407 18.18 9.63 -37.42
C PRO A 407 18.19 8.58 -36.30
N ALA A 408 17.00 8.12 -35.91
CA ALA A 408 16.79 7.20 -34.81
C ALA A 408 15.70 6.18 -35.15
N VAL A 409 15.78 5.00 -34.53
CA VAL A 409 14.79 3.93 -34.60
C VAL A 409 13.78 4.11 -33.48
N ASP A 410 12.49 4.21 -33.80
CA ASP A 410 11.38 4.13 -32.83
C ASP A 410 11.36 2.73 -32.19
N LEU A 411 11.43 2.65 -30.86
CA LEU A 411 11.50 1.39 -30.10
C LEU A 411 10.12 0.81 -29.77
N PHE A 412 9.04 1.54 -30.06
CA PHE A 412 7.65 1.15 -29.81
C PHE A 412 6.81 0.96 -31.09
N ALA A 413 7.40 1.24 -32.26
CA ALA A 413 6.82 0.95 -33.57
C ALA A 413 6.73 -0.56 -33.84
N THR A 414 5.65 -0.99 -34.51
CA THR A 414 5.42 -2.39 -34.89
C THR A 414 5.22 -2.51 -36.39
N GLY A 415 5.86 -3.51 -37.02
CA GLY A 415 5.54 -3.94 -38.38
C GLY A 415 6.17 -3.18 -39.56
N ALA A 416 6.90 -2.08 -39.36
CA ALA A 416 7.62 -1.38 -40.42
C ALA A 416 9.01 -0.91 -39.98
N PRO A 417 10.06 -1.01 -40.82
CA PRO A 417 11.32 -0.33 -40.57
C PRO A 417 11.10 1.19 -40.64
N ALA A 418 11.68 1.94 -39.70
CA ALA A 418 11.60 3.39 -39.69
C ALA A 418 12.15 3.96 -41.01
N GLY A 419 11.42 4.90 -41.62
CA GLY A 419 11.85 5.59 -42.84
C GLY A 419 13.10 6.46 -42.60
N PRO A 420 13.75 6.99 -43.66
CA PRO A 420 15.04 7.69 -43.55
C PRO A 420 15.07 9.04 -42.80
N ALA A 421 14.05 9.37 -42.01
CA ALA A 421 13.98 10.51 -41.10
C ALA A 421 13.44 10.03 -39.75
N GLY A 422 14.10 10.43 -38.65
CA GLY A 422 13.82 9.96 -37.29
C GLY A 422 12.52 10.50 -36.72
N ARG A 423 11.38 10.03 -37.22
CA ARG A 423 10.04 10.50 -36.88
C ARG A 423 9.36 9.53 -35.92
N VAL A 424 8.85 10.05 -34.80
CA VAL A 424 8.22 9.27 -33.72
C VAL A 424 6.78 9.74 -33.50
N THR A 425 5.84 8.80 -33.40
CA THR A 425 4.46 9.08 -33.00
C THR A 425 4.28 8.78 -31.51
N VAL A 426 3.89 9.78 -30.73
CA VAL A 426 3.65 9.66 -29.28
C VAL A 426 2.13 9.73 -29.03
N PRO A 427 1.48 8.63 -28.57
CA PRO A 427 0.04 8.60 -28.34
C PRO A 427 -0.45 9.64 -27.34
N ALA A 428 -1.74 10.00 -27.39
CA ALA A 428 -2.42 10.86 -26.42
C ALA A 428 -2.14 10.41 -24.97
N ARG A 429 -1.69 11.35 -24.11
CA ARG A 429 -1.23 11.10 -22.73
C ARG A 429 -0.14 10.00 -22.60
N GLY A 430 0.46 9.57 -23.69
CA GLY A 430 1.35 8.42 -23.77
C GLY A 430 2.84 8.72 -23.71
N LEU A 431 3.62 7.66 -23.94
CA LEU A 431 5.09 7.62 -23.88
C LEU A 431 5.65 7.20 -25.25
N GLY A 432 6.79 7.77 -25.64
CA GLY A 432 7.57 7.40 -26.83
C GLY A 432 9.01 7.07 -26.47
N ALA A 433 9.67 6.28 -27.32
CA ALA A 433 11.07 5.86 -27.16
C ALA A 433 11.75 5.78 -28.53
N ALA A 434 12.97 6.30 -28.66
CA ALA A 434 13.76 6.14 -29.87
C ALA A 434 15.27 6.05 -29.60
N LEU A 435 16.01 5.35 -30.46
CA LEU A 435 17.46 5.17 -30.35
C LEU A 435 18.17 5.60 -31.64
N ALA A 436 19.09 6.56 -31.53
CA ALA A 436 20.15 6.76 -32.53
C ALA A 436 21.40 5.97 -32.10
N GLY A 437 22.00 5.24 -33.04
CA GLY A 437 23.11 4.31 -32.77
C GLY A 437 22.68 2.83 -32.74
N PRO A 438 23.61 1.90 -32.43
CA PRO A 438 23.34 0.47 -32.46
C PRO A 438 22.46 0.03 -31.27
N PRO A 439 21.46 -0.85 -31.48
CA PRO A 439 20.72 -1.46 -30.39
C PRO A 439 21.62 -2.40 -29.56
N PRO A 440 21.32 -2.61 -28.27
CA PRO A 440 22.06 -3.56 -27.44
C PRO A 440 21.95 -5.00 -27.98
N ALA A 441 23.00 -5.79 -27.76
CA ALA A 441 23.09 -7.14 -28.31
C ALA A 441 21.97 -8.04 -27.78
N GLY A 442 21.19 -8.63 -28.69
CA GLY A 442 20.02 -9.45 -28.34
C GLY A 442 18.72 -8.67 -28.13
N ALA A 443 18.70 -7.35 -28.38
CA ALA A 443 17.48 -6.55 -28.31
C ALA A 443 16.38 -7.10 -29.24
N VAL A 444 15.28 -7.52 -28.62
CA VAL A 444 14.03 -7.91 -29.29
C VAL A 444 13.14 -6.67 -29.40
N PRO A 445 12.31 -6.50 -30.46
CA PRO A 445 11.31 -5.44 -30.51
C PRO A 445 10.41 -5.38 -29.26
N GLY A 446 9.87 -4.19 -28.98
CA GLY A 446 9.01 -3.95 -27.82
C GLY A 446 7.74 -4.81 -27.79
N PRO A 447 7.11 -4.97 -26.61
CA PRO A 447 5.78 -5.56 -26.51
C PRO A 447 4.74 -4.73 -27.29
N GLU A 448 3.58 -5.34 -27.51
CA GLU A 448 2.53 -5.01 -28.49
C GLU A 448 2.19 -3.52 -28.73
N THR A 449 1.49 -3.29 -29.85
CA THR A 449 0.83 -2.02 -30.19
C THR A 449 0.20 -1.37 -28.96
N ALA A 450 0.32 -0.05 -28.85
CA ALA A 450 -0.42 0.68 -27.82
C ALA A 450 -1.91 0.35 -27.96
N PRO A 451 -2.63 0.00 -26.88
CA PRO A 451 -4.08 0.05 -26.91
C PRO A 451 -4.50 1.48 -27.29
N ALA A 452 -5.68 1.62 -27.88
CA ALA A 452 -6.26 2.95 -28.08
C ALA A 452 -6.36 3.70 -26.74
N ALA A 453 -6.59 5.02 -26.77
CA ALA A 453 -6.61 5.89 -25.58
C ALA A 453 -7.75 5.60 -24.56
N GLY A 454 -8.39 4.42 -24.63
CA GLY A 454 -9.38 3.95 -23.68
C GLY A 454 -8.79 3.81 -22.27
N THR A 455 -9.35 4.58 -21.34
CA THR A 455 -9.12 4.50 -19.90
C THR A 455 -9.83 3.28 -19.26
N ALA A 456 -9.93 2.18 -20.00
CA ALA A 456 -10.67 0.98 -19.61
C ALA A 456 -10.13 0.40 -18.29
N PHE A 457 -11.04 0.20 -17.33
CA PHE A 457 -10.73 -0.12 -15.96
C PHE A 457 -11.14 -1.55 -15.59
N PRO A 458 -10.26 -2.35 -14.94
CA PRO A 458 -10.62 -3.67 -14.45
C PRO A 458 -11.46 -3.57 -13.16
N GLU A 459 -12.78 -3.46 -13.32
CA GLU A 459 -13.71 -3.51 -12.20
C GLU A 459 -13.58 -4.81 -11.40
N ARG A 460 -13.44 -4.68 -10.08
CA ARG A 460 -13.47 -5.79 -9.11
C ARG A 460 -14.38 -5.40 -7.94
N PRO A 461 -15.70 -5.33 -8.16
CA PRO A 461 -16.65 -4.78 -7.20
C PRO A 461 -16.69 -5.60 -5.90
N LEU A 462 -17.13 -4.94 -4.83
CA LEU A 462 -17.30 -5.55 -3.51
C LEU A 462 -18.30 -6.73 -3.60
N ARG A 463 -17.85 -7.93 -3.19
CA ARG A 463 -18.67 -9.14 -3.17
C ARG A 463 -18.72 -9.73 -1.77
N ARG A 464 -19.93 -9.94 -1.21
CA ARG A 464 -20.10 -10.70 0.04
C ARG A 464 -19.62 -12.14 -0.16
N LEU A 465 -18.97 -12.70 0.84
CA LEU A 465 -18.50 -14.09 0.89
C LEU A 465 -19.46 -14.92 1.74
N GLY A 466 -19.55 -16.21 1.47
CA GLY A 466 -20.25 -17.14 2.35
C GLY A 466 -19.52 -17.33 3.69
N SER A 467 -20.23 -17.91 4.66
CA SER A 467 -19.63 -18.38 5.92
C SER A 467 -18.44 -19.30 5.63
N PRO A 468 -17.32 -19.19 6.36
CA PRO A 468 -16.15 -20.05 6.13
C PRO A 468 -16.49 -21.50 6.50
N ALA A 469 -16.20 -22.43 5.60
CA ALA A 469 -16.33 -23.86 5.86
C ALA A 469 -15.29 -24.33 6.91
N PRO A 470 -15.64 -25.24 7.84
CA PRO A 470 -14.68 -25.82 8.79
C PRO A 470 -13.51 -26.52 8.09
N ARG A 471 -12.27 -26.12 8.41
CA ARG A 471 -11.05 -26.68 7.81
C ARG A 471 -10.43 -27.76 8.70
N VAL A 472 -10.95 -28.97 8.57
CA VAL A 472 -10.39 -30.18 9.21
C VAL A 472 -9.14 -30.63 8.44
N PRO A 473 -8.03 -31.02 9.10
CA PRO A 473 -6.86 -31.58 8.43
C PRO A 473 -7.20 -32.83 7.61
N SER A 474 -6.79 -32.86 6.34
CA SER A 474 -7.04 -34.00 5.46
C SER A 474 -6.13 -35.19 5.80
N THR A 475 -6.71 -36.28 6.31
CA THR A 475 -6.02 -37.55 6.58
C THR A 475 -5.75 -38.35 5.29
N GLY A 476 -5.07 -37.73 4.32
CA GLY A 476 -4.80 -38.29 3.00
C GLY A 476 -3.35 -38.08 2.56
N ARG A 477 -2.67 -39.16 2.17
CA ARG A 477 -1.29 -39.12 1.63
C ARG A 477 -1.17 -38.17 0.45
N ALA A 478 -0.08 -37.40 0.42
CA ALA A 478 0.33 -36.66 -0.77
C ALA A 478 0.65 -37.61 -1.93
N GLY A 479 0.14 -37.28 -3.11
CA GLY A 479 0.47 -37.87 -4.40
C GLY A 479 0.35 -36.80 -5.49
N PRO A 480 1.09 -36.91 -6.60
CA PRO A 480 1.13 -35.88 -7.63
C PRO A 480 -0.23 -35.68 -8.31
N ALA A 481 -0.43 -34.48 -8.87
CA ALA A 481 -1.74 -34.02 -9.31
C ALA A 481 -2.28 -34.75 -10.55
N ALA A 482 -3.58 -35.07 -10.50
CA ALA A 482 -4.44 -35.29 -11.66
C ALA A 482 -5.82 -34.71 -11.34
N GLY A 483 -6.48 -34.10 -12.33
CA GLY A 483 -7.81 -33.52 -12.15
C GLY A 483 -8.91 -34.58 -12.16
N ALA A 484 -9.72 -34.61 -11.11
CA ALA A 484 -10.99 -35.33 -11.01
C ALA A 484 -11.82 -34.72 -9.87
N ASP A 485 -13.16 -34.82 -9.96
CA ASP A 485 -14.06 -34.28 -8.95
C ASP A 485 -13.80 -34.91 -7.57
N ARG A 486 -13.19 -34.14 -6.68
CA ARG A 486 -13.11 -34.50 -5.26
C ARG A 486 -14.43 -34.14 -4.59
N ALA A 487 -15.38 -35.07 -4.69
CA ALA A 487 -16.49 -35.14 -3.76
C ALA A 487 -15.94 -35.02 -2.32
N VAL A 488 -16.45 -34.04 -1.58
CA VAL A 488 -16.15 -33.89 -0.15
C VAL A 488 -16.62 -35.18 0.54
N PRO A 489 -15.82 -35.78 1.44
CA PRO A 489 -16.33 -36.82 2.32
C PRO A 489 -17.44 -36.22 3.17
N ASP A 490 -18.70 -36.58 2.87
CA ASP A 490 -19.84 -36.14 3.65
C ASP A 490 -19.72 -36.72 5.06
N HIS A 491 -19.27 -35.90 6.01
CA HIS A 491 -19.35 -36.17 7.43
C HIS A 491 -20.81 -35.98 7.88
N GLY A 492 -21.67 -36.86 7.35
CA GLY A 492 -23.11 -36.71 7.38
C GLY A 492 -23.68 -36.70 8.80
N ALA A 493 -24.46 -35.65 9.09
CA ALA A 493 -25.52 -35.61 10.10
C ALA A 493 -25.21 -36.14 11.52
N ALA A 494 -23.97 -35.97 12.02
CA ALA A 494 -23.62 -36.20 13.42
C ALA A 494 -23.27 -34.84 14.10
N ALA A 495 -24.11 -34.24 14.97
CA ALA A 495 -25.29 -34.77 15.64
C ALA A 495 -26.53 -33.85 15.53
N ALA A 496 -27.48 -34.21 14.67
CA ALA A 496 -28.86 -33.75 14.80
C ALA A 496 -29.52 -34.47 16.00
N GLY A 497 -29.33 -33.96 17.22
CA GLY A 497 -29.92 -34.57 18.42
C GLY A 497 -29.59 -33.93 19.77
N ARG A 498 -28.49 -33.21 19.93
CA ARG A 498 -28.19 -32.51 21.18
C ARG A 498 -28.85 -31.14 21.20
N ALA A 499 -29.95 -31.00 21.95
CA ALA A 499 -30.35 -29.70 22.45
C ALA A 499 -29.24 -29.21 23.38
N VAL A 500 -28.40 -28.29 22.89
CA VAL A 500 -27.30 -27.72 23.67
C VAL A 500 -27.90 -27.10 24.94
N PRO A 501 -27.44 -27.48 26.14
CA PRO A 501 -27.98 -26.95 27.38
C PRO A 501 -27.85 -25.42 27.36
N ALA A 502 -28.89 -24.71 27.83
CA ALA A 502 -29.06 -23.29 27.59
C ALA A 502 -27.80 -22.47 27.93
N THR A 503 -27.01 -22.14 26.89
CA THR A 503 -25.73 -21.43 26.98
C THR A 503 -25.89 -20.15 27.79
N ALA A 504 -24.95 -19.85 28.68
CA ALA A 504 -25.13 -18.88 29.76
C ALA A 504 -25.12 -17.41 29.28
N GLY A 505 -26.19 -17.03 28.60
CA GLY A 505 -26.43 -15.71 28.03
C GLY A 505 -27.68 -15.77 27.16
N ARG A 506 -28.75 -15.05 27.55
CA ARG A 506 -30.06 -15.12 26.89
C ARG A 506 -29.95 -14.77 25.40
N ALA A 507 -30.20 -15.74 24.53
CA ALA A 507 -30.38 -15.49 23.10
C ALA A 507 -31.62 -14.61 22.89
N VAL A 508 -31.44 -13.47 22.25
CA VAL A 508 -32.47 -12.46 21.97
C VAL A 508 -33.23 -12.89 20.70
N PRO A 509 -34.55 -13.12 20.75
CA PRO A 509 -35.33 -13.35 19.54
C PRO A 509 -35.48 -12.05 18.76
N LEU A 510 -35.20 -12.07 17.46
CA LEU A 510 -35.43 -10.94 16.57
C LEU A 510 -36.87 -10.98 16.04
N PRO A 511 -37.63 -9.86 16.08
CA PRO A 511 -38.95 -9.80 15.45
C PRO A 511 -38.82 -9.97 13.93
N ALA A 512 -39.70 -10.74 13.30
CA ALA A 512 -39.73 -10.84 11.84
C ALA A 512 -40.26 -9.54 11.21
N GLY A 513 -39.72 -9.16 10.05
CA GLY A 513 -40.03 -7.90 9.35
C GLY A 513 -38.80 -7.11 8.92
N GLU A 514 -38.99 -5.93 8.38
CA GLU A 514 -37.90 -5.01 8.00
C GLU A 514 -37.54 -4.07 9.16
N HIS A 515 -36.24 -4.01 9.49
CA HIS A 515 -35.70 -3.16 10.55
C HIS A 515 -34.70 -2.15 9.96
N PRO A 516 -35.08 -0.87 9.83
CA PRO A 516 -34.13 0.19 9.51
C PRO A 516 -33.10 0.36 10.64
N LEU A 517 -31.83 0.34 10.29
CA LEU A 517 -30.70 0.55 11.21
C LEU A 517 -29.74 1.59 10.63
N VAL A 518 -28.95 2.19 11.52
CA VAL A 518 -27.83 3.06 11.15
C VAL A 518 -26.57 2.50 11.80
N LEU A 519 -25.63 2.09 10.96
CA LEU A 519 -24.33 1.56 11.38
C LEU A 519 -23.29 2.68 11.34
N ARG A 520 -22.39 2.75 12.32
CA ARG A 520 -21.34 3.77 12.43
C ARG A 520 -19.95 3.16 12.36
N PHE A 521 -19.01 3.85 11.73
CA PHE A 521 -17.62 3.42 11.63
C PHE A 521 -16.71 4.63 11.36
N ARG A 522 -15.40 4.45 11.56
CA ARG A 522 -14.39 5.44 11.16
C ARG A 522 -13.91 5.21 9.73
N ARG A 523 -13.99 6.23 8.86
CA ARG A 523 -13.45 6.20 7.48
C ARG A 523 -11.93 6.27 7.50
N ARG A 524 -11.29 5.11 7.62
CA ARG A 524 -9.86 4.90 7.38
C ARG A 524 -9.62 4.79 5.87
N GLU A 525 -8.37 4.76 5.42
CA GLU A 525 -8.05 4.60 3.99
C GLU A 525 -8.56 3.28 3.39
N THR A 526 -8.86 2.29 4.24
CA THR A 526 -9.52 1.02 3.89
C THR A 526 -10.90 1.16 3.27
N GLY A 527 -11.53 2.34 3.35
CA GLY A 527 -12.96 2.51 3.06
C GLY A 527 -13.84 1.62 3.93
N MET A 528 -15.06 1.35 3.47
CA MET A 528 -15.99 0.39 4.07
C MET A 528 -16.80 -0.32 2.99
N PHE A 529 -18.06 0.07 2.73
CA PHE A 529 -18.93 -0.60 1.74
C PHE A 529 -18.91 0.07 0.36
N SER A 530 -18.70 1.39 0.27
CA SER A 530 -18.54 2.08 -1.04
C SER A 530 -17.18 1.84 -1.71
N GLY A 531 -16.32 0.98 -1.14
CA GLY A 531 -14.98 0.68 -1.64
C GLY A 531 -14.02 1.88 -1.56
N ALA A 532 -13.23 2.08 -2.61
CA ALA A 532 -12.23 3.14 -2.73
C ALA A 532 -12.85 4.56 -2.81
N TRP A 533 -13.12 5.15 -1.64
CA TRP A 533 -13.67 6.50 -1.46
C TRP A 533 -12.84 7.64 -2.07
N TRP A 534 -11.53 7.44 -2.22
CA TRP A 534 -10.55 8.50 -2.52
C TRP A 534 -10.15 8.56 -3.99
N VAL A 535 -10.89 7.90 -4.90
CA VAL A 535 -10.52 7.83 -6.31
C VAL A 535 -10.31 9.22 -6.90
N ASP A 536 -9.14 9.38 -7.50
CA ASP A 536 -8.58 10.59 -8.10
C ASP A 536 -8.27 11.77 -7.14
N ALA A 537 -8.36 11.58 -5.82
CA ALA A 537 -7.93 12.58 -4.83
C ALA A 537 -6.39 12.67 -4.68
N TRP A 538 -5.89 13.89 -4.50
CA TRP A 538 -4.47 14.23 -4.29
C TRP A 538 -3.85 13.51 -3.09
N LYS A 539 -4.43 13.71 -1.90
CA LYS A 539 -4.06 13.03 -0.65
C LYS A 539 -5.25 12.98 0.32
N PRO A 540 -5.58 11.82 0.91
CA PRO A 540 -6.52 11.74 2.03
C PRO A 540 -5.99 12.55 3.23
N LEU A 541 -6.79 13.49 3.71
CA LEU A 541 -6.46 14.37 4.84
C LEU A 541 -7.69 14.62 5.70
N ALA A 542 -7.49 14.99 6.96
CA ALA A 542 -8.55 15.55 7.78
C ALA A 542 -9.07 16.87 7.14
N PRO A 543 -10.38 17.19 7.24
CA PRO A 543 -11.40 16.56 8.08
C PRO A 543 -12.01 15.26 7.51
N ASP A 544 -11.69 14.88 6.28
CA ASP A 544 -12.32 13.72 5.63
C ASP A 544 -11.71 12.36 6.06
N LEU A 545 -10.38 12.30 6.18
CA LEU A 545 -9.69 11.12 6.70
C LEU A 545 -9.99 10.96 8.19
N HIS A 546 -10.33 9.74 8.61
CA HIS A 546 -10.77 9.40 9.96
C HIS A 546 -12.08 10.07 10.42
N ALA A 547 -12.89 10.57 9.48
CA ALA A 547 -14.27 10.97 9.74
C ALA A 547 -15.13 9.82 10.29
N VAL A 548 -16.11 10.15 11.13
CA VAL A 548 -17.15 9.20 11.54
C VAL A 548 -18.23 9.19 10.46
N MET A 549 -18.53 7.99 9.98
CA MET A 549 -19.53 7.72 8.96
C MET A 549 -20.81 7.15 9.58
N GLU A 550 -21.92 7.36 8.89
CA GLU A 550 -23.13 6.55 9.04
C GLU A 550 -23.44 5.83 7.72
N GLN A 551 -23.75 4.55 7.83
CA GLN A 551 -24.31 3.69 6.77
C GLN A 551 -25.75 3.38 7.16
N ASP A 552 -26.72 3.85 6.39
CA ASP A 552 -28.11 3.38 6.54
C ASP A 552 -28.20 1.95 6.03
N CYS A 553 -28.95 1.08 6.69
CA CYS A 553 -29.30 -0.23 6.15
C CYS A 553 -30.69 -0.69 6.59
N VAL A 554 -31.23 -1.67 5.88
CA VAL A 554 -32.47 -2.38 6.24
C VAL A 554 -32.12 -3.85 6.45
N VAL A 555 -32.39 -4.36 7.66
CA VAL A 555 -32.24 -5.77 8.00
C VAL A 555 -33.61 -6.43 7.94
N THR A 556 -33.83 -7.29 6.96
CA THR A 556 -35.09 -8.00 6.73
C THR A 556 -35.03 -9.36 7.43
N VAL A 557 -35.56 -9.42 8.65
CA VAL A 557 -35.58 -10.62 9.50
C VAL A 557 -36.69 -11.56 9.02
N PRO A 558 -36.36 -12.78 8.56
CA PRO A 558 -37.34 -13.73 8.03
C PRO A 558 -38.26 -14.32 9.12
N ALA A 559 -39.43 -14.79 8.69
CA ALA A 559 -40.32 -15.59 9.52
C ALA A 559 -39.68 -16.97 9.78
N GLY A 560 -38.96 -17.10 10.90
CA GLY A 560 -38.28 -18.35 11.27
C GLY A 560 -37.73 -18.42 12.71
N GLY A 561 -38.06 -17.45 13.57
CA GLY A 561 -37.62 -17.45 14.98
C GLY A 561 -36.12 -17.19 15.17
N THR A 562 -35.50 -16.44 14.25
CA THR A 562 -34.10 -16.01 14.29
C THR A 562 -33.77 -15.39 15.65
N ARG A 563 -32.66 -15.83 16.25
CA ARG A 563 -32.23 -15.41 17.59
C ARG A 563 -30.72 -15.25 17.66
N VAL A 564 -30.25 -14.28 18.44
CA VAL A 564 -28.83 -13.89 18.51
C VAL A 564 -28.39 -13.83 19.97
N ARG A 565 -27.26 -14.43 20.31
CA ARG A 565 -26.62 -14.16 21.61
C ARG A 565 -25.78 -12.88 21.48
N THR A 566 -25.98 -11.92 22.39
CA THR A 566 -25.23 -10.65 22.38
C THR A 566 -23.86 -10.77 23.05
N ALA A 567 -23.78 -11.52 24.16
CA ALA A 567 -22.53 -11.85 24.85
C ALA A 567 -21.62 -12.76 23.99
N PRO A 568 -20.28 -12.73 24.18
CA PRO A 568 -19.36 -13.66 23.51
C PRO A 568 -19.55 -15.12 23.93
N VAL A 569 -19.00 -16.04 23.13
CA VAL A 569 -18.70 -17.42 23.55
C VAL A 569 -17.61 -17.38 24.63
N THR A 570 -17.76 -18.17 25.69
CA THR A 570 -16.76 -18.22 26.77
C THR A 570 -15.66 -19.25 26.50
N ARG A 571 -14.51 -19.10 27.18
CA ARG A 571 -13.43 -20.09 27.16
C ARG A 571 -13.91 -21.47 27.62
N GLY A 572 -14.78 -21.54 28.63
CA GLY A 572 -15.39 -22.78 29.10
C GLY A 572 -16.25 -23.48 28.05
N GLU A 573 -17.11 -22.73 27.35
CA GLU A 573 -17.94 -23.24 26.24
C GLU A 573 -17.11 -23.73 25.05
N TYR A 574 -16.01 -23.04 24.72
CA TYR A 574 -15.12 -23.47 23.65
C TYR A 574 -14.29 -24.70 24.06
N LEU A 575 -13.89 -24.82 25.33
CA LEU A 575 -13.24 -26.00 25.87
C LEU A 575 -14.17 -27.23 25.90
N GLU A 576 -15.49 -27.07 26.03
CA GLU A 576 -16.45 -28.18 25.86
C GLU A 576 -16.47 -28.68 24.41
N PHE A 577 -16.65 -27.78 23.44
CA PHE A 577 -16.56 -28.10 22.01
C PHE A 577 -15.28 -28.88 21.65
N LEU A 578 -14.11 -28.47 22.16
CA LEU A 578 -12.84 -29.16 21.89
C LEU A 578 -12.78 -30.56 22.51
N ARG A 579 -13.38 -30.78 23.69
CA ARG A 579 -13.47 -32.10 24.33
C ARG A 579 -14.44 -33.03 23.58
N ASP A 580 -15.56 -32.50 23.14
CA ASP A 580 -16.63 -33.26 22.46
C ASP A 580 -16.28 -33.63 21.01
N THR A 581 -15.48 -32.80 20.32
CA THR A 581 -15.19 -32.96 18.88
C THR A 581 -13.74 -33.35 18.57
N GLY A 582 -12.80 -33.11 19.49
CA GLY A 582 -11.37 -33.24 19.22
C GLY A 582 -10.82 -32.24 18.18
N TYR A 583 -11.56 -31.16 17.89
CA TYR A 583 -11.25 -30.20 16.82
C TYR A 583 -9.83 -29.63 16.89
N ARG A 584 -9.18 -29.55 15.73
CA ARG A 584 -7.89 -28.91 15.50
C ARG A 584 -7.92 -28.19 14.14
N PRO A 585 -7.47 -26.93 14.04
CA PRO A 585 -7.39 -26.25 12.76
C PRO A 585 -6.27 -26.80 11.88
N ALA A 586 -6.40 -26.60 10.56
CA ALA A 586 -5.38 -26.97 9.58
C ALA A 586 -4.02 -26.26 9.79
N VAL A 587 -4.02 -25.03 10.32
CA VAL A 587 -2.81 -24.32 10.78
C VAL A 587 -2.95 -24.05 12.28
N PRO A 588 -2.07 -24.61 13.14
CA PRO A 588 -2.17 -24.44 14.60
C PRO A 588 -1.59 -23.12 15.13
N TYR A 589 -0.89 -22.34 14.28
CA TYR A 589 -0.24 -21.10 14.70
C TYR A 589 -1.22 -20.15 15.38
N ARG A 590 -0.86 -19.68 16.59
CA ARG A 590 -1.68 -18.82 17.47
C ARG A 590 -3.07 -19.38 17.81
N PHE A 591 -3.36 -20.66 17.62
CA PHE A 591 -4.66 -21.24 18.02
C PHE A 591 -4.77 -21.27 19.55
N LEU A 592 -5.77 -20.56 20.09
CA LEU A 592 -5.99 -20.40 21.53
C LEU A 592 -4.74 -19.82 22.24
N ALA A 593 -4.17 -18.77 21.64
CA ALA A 593 -2.78 -18.34 21.79
C ALA A 593 -2.26 -18.26 23.26
N PRO A 594 -1.01 -18.72 23.50
CA PRO A 594 -0.89 -20.18 23.69
C PRO A 594 0.00 -20.68 24.87
N ASP A 595 1.34 -20.73 24.95
CA ASP A 595 2.51 -20.49 24.06
C ASP A 595 2.92 -21.70 23.17
N GLY A 596 1.95 -22.58 22.94
CA GLY A 596 1.86 -23.49 21.80
C GLY A 596 2.10 -22.88 20.40
N ALA A 597 2.74 -23.67 19.53
CA ALA A 597 2.97 -23.43 18.11
C ALA A 597 3.62 -22.09 17.74
N ALA A 598 4.96 -22.07 17.73
CA ALA A 598 5.75 -21.02 17.09
C ALA A 598 5.58 -21.03 15.55
N ALA A 599 6.06 -19.98 14.87
CA ALA A 599 5.83 -19.77 13.43
C ALA A 599 6.54 -20.82 12.52
N ASP A 600 7.51 -21.55 13.05
CA ASP A 600 8.20 -22.69 12.42
C ASP A 600 7.37 -23.99 12.42
N GLY A 601 6.21 -24.00 13.09
CA GLY A 601 5.38 -25.18 13.25
C GLY A 601 5.86 -26.16 14.34
N ALA A 602 6.85 -25.77 15.15
CA ALA A 602 7.25 -26.55 16.32
C ALA A 602 6.09 -26.64 17.30
N ALA A 603 5.57 -27.86 17.47
CA ALA A 603 4.48 -28.13 18.40
C ALA A 603 4.98 -28.13 19.85
N SER A 604 5.21 -26.94 20.43
CA SER A 604 4.94 -26.76 21.86
C SER A 604 3.51 -27.27 22.11
N GLY A 605 3.38 -28.19 23.06
CA GLY A 605 2.19 -29.05 23.20
C GLY A 605 0.91 -28.24 23.33
N ALA A 606 -0.22 -28.83 22.92
CA ALA A 606 -1.54 -28.24 23.15
C ALA A 606 -1.62 -27.76 24.61
N PRO A 607 -1.94 -26.48 24.85
CA PRO A 607 -1.60 -25.83 26.10
C PRO A 607 -2.16 -26.60 27.28
N ALA A 608 -1.35 -26.75 28.33
CA ALA A 608 -1.83 -27.27 29.60
C ALA A 608 -2.94 -26.32 30.08
N VAL A 609 -4.19 -26.74 29.94
CA VAL A 609 -5.37 -25.92 30.23
C VAL A 609 -5.52 -25.81 31.75
N GLY A 610 -4.71 -24.96 32.37
CA GLY A 610 -4.95 -24.48 33.72
C GLY A 610 -6.23 -23.66 33.79
N ASP A 611 -6.75 -23.47 35.00
CA ASP A 611 -8.03 -22.83 35.31
C ASP A 611 -8.05 -21.31 35.10
N ALA A 612 -7.57 -20.85 33.94
CA ALA A 612 -7.81 -19.50 33.46
C ALA A 612 -9.31 -19.30 33.21
N ASP A 613 -9.83 -18.15 33.66
CA ASP A 613 -11.26 -17.83 33.77
C ASP A 613 -12.14 -18.44 32.65
N ALA A 614 -12.92 -19.44 33.04
CA ALA A 614 -13.82 -20.15 32.14
C ALA A 614 -15.03 -19.29 31.69
N GLY A 615 -15.32 -18.20 32.39
CA GLY A 615 -16.31 -17.19 32.03
C GLY A 615 -15.79 -16.12 31.05
N ALA A 616 -14.47 -15.94 30.95
CA ALA A 616 -13.87 -14.97 30.04
C ALA A 616 -14.20 -15.30 28.56
N PRO A 617 -14.26 -14.30 27.67
CA PRO A 617 -14.49 -14.52 26.24
C PRO A 617 -13.41 -15.43 25.62
N VAL A 618 -13.79 -16.35 24.73
CA VAL A 618 -12.80 -17.05 23.91
C VAL A 618 -12.25 -16.10 22.84
N THR A 619 -10.93 -15.96 22.80
CA THR A 619 -10.18 -15.20 21.79
C THR A 619 -9.11 -16.09 21.17
N PHE A 620 -8.30 -15.53 20.28
CA PHE A 620 -7.30 -16.27 19.49
C PHE A 620 -7.90 -17.44 18.67
N VAL A 621 -9.08 -17.19 18.11
CA VAL A 621 -9.79 -18.05 17.16
C VAL A 621 -10.04 -17.27 15.87
N ASP A 622 -9.84 -17.88 14.72
CA ASP A 622 -10.12 -17.31 13.41
C ASP A 622 -11.60 -17.50 13.01
N ALA A 623 -11.97 -17.10 11.78
CA ALA A 623 -13.35 -17.20 11.32
C ALA A 623 -13.83 -18.64 11.09
N ALA A 624 -12.94 -19.58 10.72
CA ALA A 624 -13.25 -20.99 10.54
C ALA A 624 -13.29 -21.75 11.88
N ASP A 625 -12.38 -21.42 12.81
CA ASP A 625 -12.40 -21.89 14.21
C ASP A 625 -13.74 -21.54 14.91
N ALA A 626 -14.24 -20.33 14.65
CA ALA A 626 -15.50 -19.81 15.18
C ALA A 626 -16.72 -20.45 14.50
N ALA A 627 -16.71 -20.58 13.17
CA ALA A 627 -17.78 -21.23 12.43
C ALA A 627 -17.94 -22.71 12.80
N ALA A 628 -16.84 -23.42 13.07
CA ALA A 628 -16.86 -24.81 13.54
C ALA A 628 -17.57 -24.96 14.90
N TRP A 629 -17.30 -24.06 15.86
CA TRP A 629 -18.01 -24.03 17.13
C TRP A 629 -19.49 -23.70 16.96
N CYS A 630 -19.83 -22.70 16.13
CA CYS A 630 -21.22 -22.34 15.88
C CYS A 630 -22.01 -23.51 15.26
N ALA A 631 -21.42 -24.24 14.32
CA ALA A 631 -22.04 -25.43 13.73
C ALA A 631 -22.27 -26.55 14.75
N TRP A 632 -21.30 -26.82 15.64
CA TRP A 632 -21.48 -27.74 16.77
C TRP A 632 -22.58 -27.28 17.74
N ALA A 633 -22.70 -25.96 17.95
CA ALA A 633 -23.77 -25.35 18.74
C ALA A 633 -25.13 -25.27 18.01
N GLY A 634 -25.26 -25.86 16.81
CA GLY A 634 -26.49 -25.87 16.01
C GLY A 634 -26.87 -24.52 15.38
N GLY A 635 -25.92 -23.59 15.28
CA GLY A 635 -26.11 -22.23 14.78
C GLY A 635 -25.03 -21.78 13.79
N ARG A 636 -24.88 -20.46 13.65
CA ARG A 636 -23.95 -19.78 12.73
C ARG A 636 -23.39 -18.50 13.39
N LEU A 637 -22.42 -17.85 12.76
CA LEU A 637 -22.05 -16.48 13.13
C LEU A 637 -23.24 -15.53 12.84
N PRO A 638 -23.51 -14.52 13.69
CA PRO A 638 -24.49 -13.47 13.39
C PRO A 638 -23.98 -12.54 12.29
N THR A 639 -24.86 -11.92 11.52
CA THR A 639 -24.51 -10.71 10.75
C THR A 639 -24.27 -9.52 11.71
N ALA A 640 -23.60 -8.48 11.23
CA ALA A 640 -23.45 -7.24 12.00
C ALA A 640 -24.83 -6.63 12.31
N GLY A 641 -25.73 -6.60 11.33
CA GLY A 641 -27.11 -6.11 11.49
C GLY A 641 -27.92 -6.91 12.53
N GLU A 642 -27.77 -8.24 12.55
CA GLU A 642 -28.37 -9.11 13.57
C GLU A 642 -27.90 -8.77 14.99
N TRP A 643 -26.58 -8.63 15.19
CA TRP A 643 -26.02 -8.35 16.50
C TRP A 643 -26.34 -6.92 16.96
N VAL A 644 -26.27 -5.93 16.07
CA VAL A 644 -26.64 -4.53 16.34
C VAL A 644 -28.10 -4.43 16.77
N LEU A 645 -29.02 -5.12 16.07
CA LEU A 645 -30.45 -5.14 16.41
C LEU A 645 -30.70 -5.78 17.79
N ALA A 646 -30.08 -6.94 18.05
CA ALA A 646 -30.19 -7.64 19.32
C ALA A 646 -29.62 -6.85 20.51
N ALA A 647 -28.43 -6.26 20.35
CA ALA A 647 -27.74 -5.50 21.39
C ALA A 647 -28.44 -4.16 21.67
N SER A 648 -28.85 -3.44 20.63
CA SER A 648 -29.60 -2.17 20.77
C SER A 648 -30.98 -2.39 21.41
N GLY A 649 -31.70 -3.43 20.99
CA GLY A 649 -33.03 -3.76 21.54
C GLY A 649 -33.03 -4.29 22.97
N THR A 650 -31.86 -4.60 23.55
CA THR A 650 -31.73 -5.09 24.93
C THR A 650 -30.90 -4.17 25.84
N GLY A 651 -30.28 -3.11 25.30
CA GLY A 651 -29.34 -2.28 26.05
C GLY A 651 -28.10 -3.06 26.51
N ALA A 652 -27.64 -4.03 25.71
CA ALA A 652 -26.52 -4.90 26.06
C ALA A 652 -25.23 -4.09 26.30
N ALA A 653 -24.49 -4.45 27.35
CA ALA A 653 -23.15 -3.93 27.59
C ALA A 653 -22.18 -4.34 26.46
N ALA A 654 -21.06 -3.63 26.34
CA ALA A 654 -20.00 -4.00 25.42
C ALA A 654 -19.49 -5.43 25.72
N PRO A 655 -19.21 -6.27 24.71
CA PRO A 655 -18.79 -7.66 24.90
C PRO A 655 -17.36 -7.85 25.42
N GLY A 656 -16.64 -6.76 25.70
CA GLY A 656 -15.24 -6.74 26.15
C GLY A 656 -14.18 -7.17 25.12
N VAL A 657 -14.61 -7.83 24.04
CA VAL A 657 -13.80 -8.24 22.89
C VAL A 657 -14.58 -8.00 21.59
N TRP A 658 -13.87 -7.63 20.53
CA TRP A 658 -14.46 -7.48 19.20
C TRP A 658 -15.08 -8.80 18.75
N LEU A 659 -16.33 -8.79 18.30
CA LEU A 659 -17.02 -9.99 17.85
C LEU A 659 -16.94 -10.13 16.33
N ARG A 660 -16.46 -11.28 15.84
CA ARG A 660 -16.56 -11.67 14.42
C ARG A 660 -18.02 -11.86 14.02
N THR A 661 -18.35 -11.43 12.80
CA THR A 661 -19.67 -11.61 12.17
C THR A 661 -19.58 -12.53 10.94
N ALA A 662 -20.73 -12.90 10.39
CA ALA A 662 -20.86 -13.54 9.08
C ALA A 662 -20.62 -12.58 7.90
N ASP A 663 -20.57 -11.27 8.13
CA ASP A 663 -20.40 -10.26 7.08
C ASP A 663 -18.94 -10.15 6.66
N ARG A 664 -18.59 -11.04 5.73
CA ARG A 664 -17.30 -11.15 5.09
C ARG A 664 -17.40 -10.74 3.64
N TYR A 665 -16.36 -10.09 3.12
CA TYR A 665 -16.35 -9.56 1.76
C TYR A 665 -15.00 -9.78 1.08
N GLN A 666 -15.01 -9.69 -0.24
CA GLN A 666 -13.82 -9.47 -1.06
C GLN A 666 -14.00 -8.23 -1.92
N GLU A 667 -12.99 -7.37 -1.95
CA GLU A 667 -12.88 -6.17 -2.79
C GLU A 667 -11.53 -6.21 -3.49
N GLY A 668 -11.50 -6.17 -4.83
CA GLY A 668 -10.25 -6.43 -5.54
C GLY A 668 -9.63 -7.78 -5.14
N PRO A 669 -8.35 -7.80 -4.71
CA PRO A 669 -7.68 -8.97 -4.17
C PRO A 669 -7.76 -9.09 -2.64
N THR A 670 -8.45 -8.18 -1.94
CA THR A 670 -8.47 -8.11 -0.47
C THR A 670 -9.72 -8.77 0.11
N ARG A 671 -9.55 -9.75 1.00
CA ARG A 671 -10.64 -10.30 1.84
C ARG A 671 -10.70 -9.58 3.19
N TRP A 672 -11.89 -9.33 3.70
CA TRP A 672 -12.11 -8.64 4.97
C TRP A 672 -13.42 -9.04 5.66
N THR A 673 -13.50 -8.79 6.97
CA THR A 673 -14.63 -9.17 7.85
C THR A 673 -15.09 -7.97 8.68
N VAL A 674 -16.39 -7.81 8.88
CA VAL A 674 -16.95 -6.81 9.81
C VAL A 674 -16.84 -7.31 11.25
N LEU A 675 -16.28 -6.48 12.13
CA LEU A 675 -16.27 -6.67 13.58
C LEU A 675 -17.24 -5.71 14.28
N VAL A 676 -17.81 -6.12 15.42
CA VAL A 676 -18.74 -5.30 16.23
C VAL A 676 -18.39 -5.31 17.72
N GLY A 677 -18.85 -4.29 18.46
CA GLY A 677 -18.86 -4.25 19.94
C GLY A 677 -17.65 -3.61 20.65
N GLY A 678 -16.49 -3.50 20.01
CA GLY A 678 -15.29 -2.93 20.64
C GLY A 678 -14.59 -3.87 21.64
N THR A 679 -13.64 -3.33 22.40
CA THR A 679 -12.75 -4.10 23.30
C THR A 679 -12.45 -3.34 24.59
N ASP A 680 -12.43 -4.00 25.76
CA ASP A 680 -12.13 -3.35 27.04
C ASP A 680 -10.67 -2.88 27.18
N ARG A 681 -9.86 -3.08 26.12
CA ARG A 681 -8.47 -2.60 26.01
C ARG A 681 -8.42 -1.41 25.04
N PRO A 682 -8.64 -0.16 25.49
CA PRO A 682 -8.38 1.02 24.68
C PRO A 682 -6.87 1.15 24.39
N ARG A 683 -6.55 1.74 23.23
CA ARG A 683 -5.21 2.11 22.81
C ARG A 683 -5.18 3.57 22.40
N GLU A 684 -4.41 4.36 23.12
CA GLU A 684 -4.08 5.74 22.80
C GLU A 684 -2.78 5.79 21.98
N GLY A 685 -2.49 6.91 21.32
CA GLY A 685 -1.34 7.09 20.41
C GLY A 685 -1.78 7.55 19.02
N SER A 686 -0.98 7.23 17.99
CA SER A 686 -1.21 7.67 16.61
C SER A 686 -2.61 7.31 16.08
N GLY A 687 -3.20 8.22 15.30
CA GLY A 687 -4.49 8.02 14.65
C GLY A 687 -4.54 6.85 13.67
N TRP A 688 -3.40 6.28 13.26
CA TRP A 688 -3.33 5.17 12.31
C TRP A 688 -3.76 3.80 12.87
N TYR A 689 -3.76 3.58 14.19
CA TYR A 689 -4.17 2.29 14.77
C TYR A 689 -5.60 1.89 14.40
N PHE A 690 -5.90 0.59 14.52
CA PHE A 690 -7.26 0.04 14.47
C PHE A 690 -8.16 0.62 15.59
N ASP A 691 -9.49 0.60 15.40
CA ASP A 691 -10.44 1.05 16.42
C ASP A 691 -10.30 0.24 17.72
N SER A 692 -10.21 0.92 18.85
CA SER A 692 -10.01 0.31 20.17
C SER A 692 -11.00 0.86 21.20
N GLY A 693 -10.97 0.31 22.41
CA GLY A 693 -11.89 0.68 23.49
C GLY A 693 -13.30 0.11 23.31
N PRO A 694 -14.16 0.19 24.35
CA PRO A 694 -15.56 -0.20 24.27
C PRO A 694 -16.29 0.67 23.26
N GLN A 695 -17.11 0.06 22.39
CA GLN A 695 -17.83 0.77 21.33
C GLN A 695 -19.35 0.63 21.52
N PRO A 696 -20.16 1.64 21.13
CA PRO A 696 -21.62 1.55 21.25
C PRO A 696 -22.17 0.47 20.28
N PRO A 697 -23.32 -0.16 20.57
CA PRO A 697 -23.83 -1.29 19.80
C PRO A 697 -23.96 -1.10 18.27
N GLY A 698 -24.17 0.14 17.81
CA GLY A 698 -24.23 0.47 16.38
C GLY A 698 -22.88 0.67 15.68
N TRP A 699 -21.75 0.53 16.39
CA TRP A 699 -20.42 0.70 15.81
C TRP A 699 -19.86 -0.59 15.21
N ILE A 700 -19.28 -0.48 14.03
CA ILE A 700 -18.72 -1.57 13.24
C ILE A 700 -17.32 -1.20 12.70
N ALA A 701 -16.48 -2.19 12.38
CA ALA A 701 -15.15 -1.94 11.81
C ALA A 701 -14.77 -2.97 10.73
N LYS A 702 -14.14 -2.50 9.63
CA LYS A 702 -13.52 -3.34 8.56
C LYS A 702 -12.16 -3.85 9.04
N ALA A 703 -12.09 -5.12 9.43
CA ALA A 703 -10.84 -5.81 9.68
C ALA A 703 -10.43 -6.61 8.44
N LEU A 704 -9.24 -6.35 7.90
CA LEU A 704 -8.69 -7.16 6.81
C LEU A 704 -8.38 -8.57 7.34
N ASP A 705 -8.77 -9.59 6.56
CA ASP A 705 -8.50 -10.97 6.90
C ASP A 705 -6.98 -11.22 6.84
N GLN A 706 -6.45 -12.01 7.78
CA GLN A 706 -5.04 -12.38 7.87
C GLN A 706 -4.92 -13.91 7.88
N GLY A 707 -4.16 -14.46 6.92
CA GLY A 707 -3.95 -15.89 6.76
C GLY A 707 -3.01 -16.51 7.81
N ARG A 708 -2.69 -17.80 7.63
CA ARG A 708 -1.73 -18.56 8.46
C ARG A 708 -1.96 -18.52 9.98
N GLY A 709 -3.19 -18.25 10.44
CA GLY A 709 -3.49 -18.07 11.86
C GLY A 709 -3.09 -16.71 12.45
N VAL A 710 -2.50 -15.80 11.66
CA VAL A 710 -2.10 -14.45 12.12
C VAL A 710 -3.32 -13.60 12.50
N GLY A 711 -4.48 -13.87 11.88
CA GLY A 711 -5.76 -13.28 12.25
C GLY A 711 -6.31 -13.71 13.63
N ARG A 712 -5.64 -14.63 14.32
CA ARG A 712 -5.96 -15.01 15.71
C ARG A 712 -5.42 -13.96 16.67
N SER A 713 -6.35 -13.17 17.19
CA SER A 713 -6.11 -11.94 17.94
C SER A 713 -6.56 -12.07 19.40
N ALA A 714 -5.85 -11.42 20.31
CA ALA A 714 -6.12 -11.48 21.75
C ALA A 714 -7.42 -10.77 22.17
N THR A 715 -7.91 -9.86 21.31
CA THR A 715 -9.04 -8.96 21.53
C THR A 715 -10.23 -9.26 20.62
N VAL A 716 -10.15 -10.33 19.81
CA VAL A 716 -11.22 -10.75 18.91
C VAL A 716 -11.76 -12.11 19.33
N GLY A 717 -13.03 -12.12 19.73
CA GLY A 717 -13.83 -13.33 19.96
C GLY A 717 -14.98 -13.44 18.95
N PHE A 718 -16.02 -14.18 19.31
CA PHE A 718 -17.21 -14.34 18.47
C PHE A 718 -18.44 -14.69 19.30
N THR A 719 -19.60 -14.69 18.66
CA THR A 719 -20.85 -15.20 19.22
C THR A 719 -21.70 -15.88 18.14
N VAL A 720 -22.92 -16.28 18.48
CA VAL A 720 -23.75 -17.21 17.71
C VAL A 720 -25.17 -16.69 17.49
N ALA A 721 -25.68 -16.92 16.29
CA ALA A 721 -27.08 -16.82 15.92
C ALA A 721 -27.66 -18.21 15.57
N TRP A 722 -28.96 -18.38 15.77
CA TRP A 722 -29.70 -19.56 15.35
C TRP A 722 -30.91 -19.16 14.51
N GLY A 723 -31.32 -20.04 13.59
CA GLY A 723 -32.37 -19.77 12.62
C GLY A 723 -31.86 -19.11 11.33
N PRO A 724 -32.76 -18.89 10.36
CA PRO A 724 -32.41 -18.35 9.05
C PRO A 724 -31.74 -16.97 9.14
N GLU A 725 -30.83 -16.71 8.21
CA GLU A 725 -30.04 -15.46 8.13
C GLU A 725 -30.90 -14.31 7.54
N PRO A 726 -30.97 -13.15 8.21
CA PRO A 726 -31.60 -11.95 7.65
C PRO A 726 -30.85 -11.38 6.45
N GLU A 727 -31.61 -10.90 5.47
CA GLU A 727 -31.03 -10.10 4.38
C GLU A 727 -30.68 -8.70 4.91
N THR A 728 -29.51 -8.16 4.54
CA THR A 728 -29.12 -6.79 4.87
C THR A 728 -28.94 -5.99 3.58
N ARG A 729 -29.85 -5.04 3.33
CA ARG A 729 -29.78 -4.11 2.20
C ARG A 729 -29.11 -2.82 2.64
N LEU A 730 -27.98 -2.47 2.02
CA LEU A 730 -27.24 -1.24 2.32
C LEU A 730 -27.82 -0.05 1.56
N GLY A 731 -27.91 1.10 2.25
CA GLY A 731 -28.25 2.41 1.68
C GLY A 731 -27.00 3.27 1.43
N PRO A 732 -27.12 4.61 1.47
CA PRO A 732 -25.97 5.51 1.34
C PRO A 732 -25.08 5.53 2.59
N GLU A 733 -23.77 5.73 2.37
CA GLU A 733 -22.82 6.16 3.39
C GLU A 733 -22.75 7.70 3.43
N ARG A 734 -22.71 8.31 4.63
CA ARG A 734 -22.57 9.75 4.85
C ARG A 734 -21.56 10.07 5.95
N ILE A 735 -20.93 11.23 5.88
CA ILE A 735 -20.11 11.78 6.97
C ILE A 735 -21.04 12.39 8.03
N VAL A 736 -20.79 12.14 9.32
CA VAL A 736 -21.56 12.75 10.43
C VAL A 736 -20.69 13.44 11.48
N ALA A 737 -19.39 13.15 11.54
CA ALA A 737 -18.43 13.96 12.29
C ALA A 737 -17.08 14.02 11.57
N PRO A 738 -16.39 15.17 11.54
CA PRO A 738 -15.08 15.29 10.89
C PRO A 738 -14.03 14.47 11.64
N GLY A 739 -13.08 13.93 10.88
CA GLY A 739 -11.87 13.32 11.41
C GLY A 739 -10.93 14.38 11.96
N ARG A 740 -10.12 13.99 12.94
CA ARG A 740 -9.07 14.85 13.50
C ARG A 740 -7.79 14.72 12.67
N PRO A 741 -6.92 15.75 12.65
CA PRO A 741 -5.54 15.59 12.23
C PRO A 741 -4.90 14.39 12.93
N ILE A 742 -3.99 13.72 12.23
CA ILE A 742 -3.22 12.61 12.78
C ILE A 742 -1.94 13.20 13.39
N ASP A 743 -1.76 13.03 14.70
CA ASP A 743 -0.45 13.14 15.31
C ASP A 743 0.38 11.91 14.89
N TYR A 744 1.57 12.17 14.34
CA TYR A 744 2.53 11.18 13.83
C TYR A 744 3.57 10.86 14.92
#